data_AF-A0A7Z9HW13-F1
#
_entry.id   AF-A0A7Z9HW13-F1
#
_cell.length_a   1.000
_cell.length_b   1.000
_cell.length_c   1.000
_cell.angle_alpha   90.00
_cell.angle_beta   90.00
_cell.angle_gamma   90.00
#
_symmetry.space_group_name_H-M   'P 1'
#
loop_
_entity.id
_entity.type
_entity.pdbx_description
1 polymer ?
#
loop_
_entity_poly.entity_id
_entity_poly.type
_entity_poly.pdbx_seq_one_letter_code
_entity_poly.pdbx_strand_id
1 'polypeptide(L)'
;AYRGSKGSYNELVGDFDGAYGGGRKGWVIIDSGDPKQGFKSYDWHGAIRSTTKGWSKEHTNETFSAVIWDRWKLSRIYVTGSDAGLFWDNTNKIEPFTIIVEDCVGIGRAFGGGVASCLSRDDEPITFRRTHLWALDWWGDTAAAYVRVENKTMPDQPDIVFEDCTLVSPQCALKAGNFGFDTSMRIKVKNCKLIALNFSQPHGTPTDGVIQSVEQGKLLHVDLEDTTVMGYKVFGVRVNKETVKDIQYTTSGNTLAYVQFQQEVPKGFHRLQQWPVDIFSAIAPPVIETTENGLENIELVRKDMCEMSPFVWKGKLMHMACIRPSRGGTKDQYYLEIHDADTHESIAIFAEGYGLASVFVEGDTFYAVASRFADNNWNDVTLFSSKDFENWEQRVIIEQESEHLFNSTLCKGPDGYVLAYESNTSDFPGFTTKFANSSDLQTWTKLPDATFGTNRYTACPEIHYSKGYYYVLYLENRKPRHYYETYLTRSKDLVHWELSSANPVLSPSGLDEGINASDPALVEFEGQTHVYYSVGDQLTWMNVKRGVYPGTIDEYFESFYTQPGIRDHGTPAAQRAWYKDAKFGVFVHWGLYSVHARNDAGAYVSWAMNDEKISVADYAPYADQFIPAKFDADEWMRLVKEAGARYMTFTSKHHEGFSMFDSALTDYDSADRAANRDFVRELVDAARKADLKIGFYYSMLDWYHPDFSADLPKYIDEFLFGQVRELCTNYGPIDGIWFDGEWDHPASTWRSEEMVNMIHTLQPSALINDRLGKGVRGETELADFYTREQPSEINHRTDSEEEGIRPWEACMTMGRSWGYRKDDGELISSTNLIRRLVDVVSRGGNLLLNVGPDAEGEIPEPLAQRLRDIGAWLEKNGESIYGTRAVPSLKVPGAKCTVNGSRLYLHLESRPGDVLTLANVGNVIKNAWVLETGEVLTVNTATKSIALPAKLPNPIVTTITVQLDSELHVSVGSQ
;
A
#
# COMPACT_ATOMS: atom_id res chain seq x y z
N ALA A 1 8.54 7.75 -32.46
CA ALA A 1 7.62 7.45 -33.57
C ALA A 1 7.97 8.35 -34.77
N TYR A 2 7.45 8.08 -35.96
CA TYR A 2 7.77 8.85 -37.18
C TYR A 2 6.50 9.29 -37.93
N ARG A 3 6.57 10.40 -38.68
CA ARG A 3 5.53 10.76 -39.65
C ARG A 3 5.54 9.73 -40.78
N GLY A 4 4.40 9.06 -40.99
CA GLY A 4 4.20 8.05 -42.02
C GLY A 4 3.51 8.60 -43.26
N SER A 5 3.57 7.87 -44.37
CA SER A 5 2.69 8.11 -45.52
C SER A 5 1.24 7.78 -45.19
N LYS A 6 0.29 8.26 -46.01
CA LYS A 6 -1.10 7.81 -45.99
C LYS A 6 -1.17 6.28 -45.92
N GLY A 7 -1.98 5.75 -45.01
CA GLY A 7 -2.13 4.32 -44.75
C GLY A 7 -1.00 3.67 -43.93
N SER A 8 0.00 4.42 -43.46
CA SER A 8 1.09 3.91 -42.64
C SER A 8 0.94 4.38 -41.19
N TYR A 9 0.62 3.45 -40.29
CA TYR A 9 0.32 3.72 -38.88
C TYR A 9 1.46 3.26 -37.99
N ASN A 10 1.70 4.00 -36.90
CA ASN A 10 2.45 3.48 -35.76
C ASN A 10 1.51 2.51 -35.03
N GLU A 11 1.88 1.23 -34.95
CA GLU A 11 1.00 0.18 -34.46
C GLU A 11 1.42 -0.28 -33.05
N LEU A 12 0.43 -0.41 -32.16
CA LEU A 12 0.55 -1.04 -30.85
C LEU A 12 -0.52 -2.13 -30.76
N VAL A 13 -0.09 -3.38 -30.54
CA VAL A 13 -0.98 -4.54 -30.49
C VAL A 13 -0.74 -5.30 -29.20
N GLY A 14 -1.80 -5.58 -28.44
CA GLY A 14 -1.74 -6.49 -27.32
C GLY A 14 -1.77 -7.95 -27.79
N ASP A 15 -0.81 -8.75 -27.34
CA ASP A 15 -0.75 -10.18 -27.63
C ASP A 15 -1.68 -10.98 -26.71
N PHE A 16 -2.98 -10.88 -26.95
CA PHE A 16 -3.98 -11.50 -26.08
C PHE A 16 -4.31 -12.96 -26.45
N ASP A 17 -3.83 -13.45 -27.59
CA ASP A 17 -4.04 -14.81 -28.09
C ASP A 17 -2.71 -15.59 -28.24
N GLY A 18 -1.59 -14.98 -27.84
CA GLY A 18 -0.25 -15.55 -27.92
C GLY A 18 0.33 -15.60 -29.34
N ALA A 19 -0.36 -15.06 -30.34
CA ALA A 19 0.05 -15.08 -31.74
C ALA A 19 1.30 -14.24 -32.04
N TYR A 20 1.66 -13.30 -31.15
CA TYR A 20 2.84 -12.45 -31.28
C TYR A 20 4.04 -12.92 -30.44
N GLY A 21 3.99 -14.14 -29.91
CA GLY A 21 5.10 -14.80 -29.24
C GLY A 21 5.16 -14.63 -27.73
N GLY A 22 4.16 -13.98 -27.12
CA GLY A 22 4.00 -13.85 -25.67
C GLY A 22 3.47 -15.11 -24.98
N GLY A 23 2.90 -16.06 -25.74
CA GLY A 23 2.48 -17.38 -25.26
C GLY A 23 1.31 -17.40 -24.27
N ARG A 24 0.82 -16.24 -23.84
CA ARG A 24 -0.33 -16.10 -22.92
C ARG A 24 -1.60 -15.74 -23.69
N LYS A 25 -2.72 -16.24 -23.18
CA LYS A 25 -4.07 -15.83 -23.58
C LYS A 25 -4.62 -14.88 -22.52
N GLY A 26 -5.37 -13.86 -22.93
CA GLY A 26 -5.96 -12.85 -22.05
C GLY A 26 -5.47 -11.43 -22.35
N TRP A 27 -6.21 -10.43 -21.89
CA TRP A 27 -5.95 -9.03 -22.24
C TRP A 27 -4.56 -8.54 -21.80
N VAL A 28 -3.88 -7.79 -22.68
CA VAL A 28 -2.77 -6.94 -22.26
C VAL A 28 -3.35 -5.73 -21.54
N ILE A 29 -3.20 -5.70 -20.22
CA ILE A 29 -3.68 -4.62 -19.37
C ILE A 29 -2.60 -3.56 -19.27
N ILE A 30 -2.98 -2.33 -19.62
CA ILE A 30 -2.19 -1.15 -19.36
C ILE A 30 -2.83 -0.40 -18.19
N ASP A 31 -2.15 -0.44 -17.05
CA ASP A 31 -2.49 0.38 -15.89
C ASP A 31 -1.90 1.78 -16.08
N SER A 32 -2.79 2.76 -16.19
CA SER A 32 -2.44 4.17 -16.36
C SER A 32 -2.57 4.97 -15.05
N GLY A 33 -2.68 4.29 -13.89
CA GLY A 33 -2.72 4.90 -12.57
C GLY A 33 -1.35 5.35 -12.03
N ASP A 34 -0.23 4.87 -12.59
CA ASP A 34 1.12 5.34 -12.25
C ASP A 34 1.57 6.47 -13.22
N PRO A 35 1.73 7.72 -12.74
CA PRO A 35 2.12 8.86 -13.58
C PRO A 35 3.53 8.76 -14.18
N LYS A 36 4.38 7.84 -13.68
CA LYS A 36 5.76 7.60 -14.15
C LYS A 36 5.86 6.41 -15.12
N GLN A 37 4.92 5.47 -15.08
CA GLN A 37 5.04 4.18 -15.79
C GLN A 37 3.87 3.86 -16.76
N GLY A 38 2.73 4.53 -16.63
CA GLY A 38 1.52 4.23 -17.41
C GLY A 38 1.50 4.75 -18.85
N PHE A 39 0.63 4.18 -19.68
CA PHE A 39 0.31 4.73 -21.01
C PHE A 39 -0.51 6.00 -20.84
N LYS A 40 0.14 7.15 -21.09
CA LYS A 40 -0.43 8.48 -20.81
C LYS A 40 -1.50 8.84 -21.85
N SER A 41 -2.76 8.66 -21.50
CA SER A 41 -3.91 9.12 -22.30
C SER A 41 -4.67 10.30 -21.68
N TYR A 42 -4.58 10.56 -20.38
CA TYR A 42 -4.95 11.82 -19.70
C TYR A 42 -4.72 11.72 -18.19
N ASP A 43 -4.15 12.76 -17.57
CA ASP A 43 -4.15 13.05 -16.13
C ASP A 43 -4.64 14.51 -15.96
N TRP A 44 -5.50 14.79 -14.97
CA TRP A 44 -5.86 16.16 -14.58
C TRP A 44 -4.64 16.92 -14.03
N HIS A 45 -3.51 16.24 -13.80
CA HIS A 45 -2.20 16.84 -13.57
C HIS A 45 -1.35 17.07 -14.86
N GLY A 46 -1.97 16.98 -16.06
CA GLY A 46 -1.44 17.45 -17.37
C GLY A 46 -1.64 16.45 -18.52
N ALA A 47 -1.93 16.80 -19.79
CA ALA A 47 -2.22 18.08 -20.44
C ALA A 47 -3.42 17.96 -21.38
N ILE A 48 -4.52 18.61 -21.01
CA ILE A 48 -5.27 19.47 -21.93
C ILE A 48 -4.55 20.82 -21.86
N ARG A 49 -4.03 21.39 -22.96
CA ARG A 49 -3.81 22.86 -22.99
C ARG A 49 -5.15 23.54 -22.82
N SER A 50 -5.39 24.03 -21.62
CA SER A 50 -6.48 24.93 -21.32
C SER A 50 -6.05 26.37 -21.61
N THR A 51 -7.04 27.21 -21.94
CA THR A 51 -6.85 28.65 -22.16
C THR A 51 -6.31 29.33 -20.90
N THR A 52 -5.62 30.47 -21.05
CA THR A 52 -5.00 31.29 -19.98
C THR A 52 -5.96 31.86 -18.91
N LYS A 53 -7.23 31.44 -18.88
CA LYS A 53 -8.26 31.96 -17.98
C LYS A 53 -8.82 30.84 -17.10
N GLY A 54 -8.53 30.89 -15.79
CA GLY A 54 -9.14 30.04 -14.77
C GLY A 54 -8.44 28.71 -14.43
N TRP A 55 -7.15 28.54 -14.77
CA TRP A 55 -6.37 27.32 -14.53
C TRP A 55 -4.98 27.66 -13.96
N SER A 56 -4.35 26.73 -13.21
CA SER A 56 -3.01 26.95 -12.61
C SER A 56 -1.90 26.98 -13.67
N LYS A 57 -0.72 27.46 -13.29
CA LYS A 57 0.40 27.68 -14.22
C LYS A 57 0.96 26.34 -14.70
N GLU A 58 0.94 25.30 -13.87
CA GLU A 58 1.38 23.94 -14.22
C GLU A 58 0.51 23.28 -15.29
N HIS A 59 -0.80 23.58 -15.29
CA HIS A 59 -1.71 23.16 -16.37
C HIS A 59 -1.46 23.87 -17.71
N THR A 60 -0.52 24.83 -17.73
CA THR A 60 -0.08 25.55 -18.94
C THR A 60 1.36 25.22 -19.37
N ASN A 61 2.09 24.39 -18.61
CA ASN A 61 3.45 23.96 -18.94
C ASN A 61 3.50 23.06 -20.19
N GLU A 62 4.61 23.10 -20.95
CA GLU A 62 4.84 22.22 -22.11
C GLU A 62 5.11 20.78 -21.66
N THR A 63 4.05 19.99 -21.45
CA THR A 63 4.17 18.54 -21.34
C THR A 63 3.78 17.88 -22.66
N PHE A 64 4.62 16.94 -23.11
CA PHE A 64 4.56 16.31 -24.43
C PHE A 64 3.88 14.94 -24.32
N SER A 65 2.75 14.74 -24.99
CA SER A 65 2.16 13.40 -25.16
C SER A 65 3.14 12.48 -25.89
N ALA A 66 3.41 11.29 -25.35
CA ALA A 66 4.33 10.31 -25.94
C ALA A 66 3.89 9.84 -27.34
N VAL A 67 2.63 10.06 -27.68
CA VAL A 67 2.04 9.79 -28.99
C VAL A 67 2.34 10.99 -29.88
N ILE A 68 3.46 10.94 -30.60
CA ILE A 68 3.76 11.95 -31.62
C ILE A 68 2.58 12.12 -32.59
N TRP A 69 2.53 13.28 -33.23
CA TRP A 69 1.48 13.61 -34.19
C TRP A 69 1.73 12.92 -35.53
N ASP A 70 0.97 11.86 -35.82
CA ASP A 70 0.57 11.53 -37.20
C ASP A 70 -0.60 10.53 -37.29
N ARG A 71 -0.28 9.23 -37.30
CA ARG A 71 -1.17 8.08 -37.57
C ARG A 71 -0.87 6.96 -36.60
N TRP A 72 -1.89 6.52 -35.86
CA TRP A 72 -1.77 5.43 -34.88
C TRP A 72 -2.79 4.33 -35.11
N LYS A 73 -2.39 3.10 -34.84
CA LYS A 73 -3.30 1.96 -34.76
C LYS A 73 -3.06 1.21 -33.46
N LEU A 74 -4.08 1.15 -32.62
CA LEU A 74 -4.05 0.41 -31.36
C LEU A 74 -5.04 -0.74 -31.47
N SER A 75 -4.62 -1.93 -31.05
CA SER A 75 -5.53 -3.06 -31.01
C SER A 75 -5.27 -4.02 -29.86
N ARG A 76 -6.33 -4.71 -29.40
CA ARG A 76 -6.25 -5.83 -28.44
C ARG A 76 -5.66 -5.46 -27.08
N ILE A 77 -5.88 -4.24 -26.62
CA ILE A 77 -5.41 -3.73 -25.33
C ILE A 77 -6.56 -3.35 -24.41
N TYR A 78 -6.33 -3.47 -23.11
CA TYR A 78 -7.24 -3.08 -22.05
C TYR A 78 -6.59 -1.94 -21.26
N VAL A 79 -7.16 -0.74 -21.28
CA VAL A 79 -6.62 0.43 -20.58
C VAL A 79 -7.53 0.81 -19.42
N THR A 80 -6.97 0.98 -18.23
CA THR A 80 -7.71 1.32 -17.00
C THR A 80 -6.83 2.10 -16.01
N GLY A 81 -7.43 2.67 -14.97
CA GLY A 81 -6.71 3.29 -13.84
C GLY A 81 -6.45 4.80 -13.98
N SER A 82 -6.70 5.39 -15.15
CA SER A 82 -6.51 6.82 -15.44
C SER A 82 -7.81 7.63 -15.45
N ASP A 83 -7.66 8.95 -15.57
CA ASP A 83 -8.80 9.86 -15.77
C ASP A 83 -9.50 9.65 -17.12
N ALA A 84 -8.76 9.31 -18.16
CA ALA A 84 -9.33 8.87 -19.42
C ALA A 84 -8.71 7.55 -19.88
N GLY A 85 -9.52 6.61 -20.35
CA GLY A 85 -9.09 5.33 -20.92
C GLY A 85 -8.36 5.51 -22.25
N LEU A 86 -8.97 5.10 -23.37
CA LEU A 86 -8.35 5.21 -24.70
C LEU A 86 -8.59 6.60 -25.31
N PHE A 87 -7.87 7.60 -24.82
CA PHE A 87 -8.12 9.01 -25.13
C PHE A 87 -6.89 9.74 -25.67
N TRP A 88 -7.10 10.69 -26.60
CA TRP A 88 -6.05 11.54 -27.18
C TRP A 88 -6.43 13.01 -27.16
N ASP A 89 -5.70 13.81 -26.38
CA ASP A 89 -5.80 15.25 -26.45
C ASP A 89 -4.61 15.89 -27.19
N ASN A 90 -4.87 16.50 -28.34
CA ASN A 90 -3.86 17.10 -29.22
C ASN A 90 -3.68 18.61 -28.97
N THR A 91 -3.95 19.07 -27.75
CA THR A 91 -3.99 20.50 -27.41
C THR A 91 -2.74 21.30 -27.76
N ASN A 92 -1.58 20.64 -27.89
CA ASN A 92 -0.34 21.33 -28.23
C ASN A 92 -0.33 21.92 -29.65
N LYS A 93 -1.08 21.31 -30.56
CA LYS A 93 -1.18 21.80 -31.93
C LYS A 93 -2.40 21.19 -32.63
N ILE A 94 -3.28 22.06 -33.08
CA ILE A 94 -4.44 21.67 -33.88
C ILE A 94 -3.94 21.34 -35.31
N GLU A 95 -3.67 20.06 -35.55
CA GLU A 95 -3.26 19.51 -36.86
C GLU A 95 -4.09 18.27 -37.22
N PRO A 96 -4.08 17.85 -38.50
CA PRO A 96 -4.69 16.60 -38.92
C PRO A 96 -4.13 15.40 -38.15
N PHE A 97 -5.01 14.63 -37.52
CA PHE A 97 -4.70 13.46 -36.70
C PHE A 97 -5.61 12.29 -37.08
N THR A 98 -5.06 11.08 -37.04
CA THR A 98 -5.82 9.86 -37.25
C THR A 98 -5.37 8.81 -36.26
N ILE A 99 -6.34 8.20 -35.61
CA ILE A 99 -6.12 6.97 -34.86
C ILE A 99 -7.20 5.94 -35.21
N ILE A 100 -6.77 4.69 -35.27
CA ILE A 100 -7.62 3.51 -35.40
C ILE A 100 -7.49 2.72 -34.10
N VAL A 101 -8.56 2.57 -33.33
CA VAL A 101 -8.62 1.78 -32.11
C VAL A 101 -9.54 0.59 -32.36
N GLU A 102 -9.02 -0.64 -32.35
CA GLU A 102 -9.79 -1.85 -32.67
C GLU A 102 -9.69 -2.90 -31.58
N ASP A 103 -10.82 -3.53 -31.21
CA ASP A 103 -10.81 -4.66 -30.26
C ASP A 103 -10.17 -4.28 -28.91
N CYS A 104 -10.54 -3.12 -28.37
CA CYS A 104 -9.96 -2.58 -27.14
C CYS A 104 -11.01 -2.29 -26.05
N VAL A 105 -10.55 -2.27 -24.81
CA VAL A 105 -11.33 -1.80 -23.66
C VAL A 105 -10.67 -0.54 -23.09
N GLY A 106 -11.47 0.50 -22.84
CA GLY A 106 -11.02 1.74 -22.23
C GLY A 106 -11.91 2.12 -21.06
N ILE A 107 -11.37 2.11 -19.85
CA ILE A 107 -12.05 2.55 -18.63
C ILE A 107 -11.31 3.76 -18.08
N GLY A 108 -11.97 4.90 -17.99
CA GLY A 108 -11.44 6.08 -17.32
C GLY A 108 -12.39 6.62 -16.26
N ARG A 109 -11.86 7.41 -15.33
CA ARG A 109 -12.72 8.15 -14.39
C ARG A 109 -13.68 9.07 -15.18
N ALA A 110 -13.15 9.98 -15.98
CA ALA A 110 -13.91 10.97 -16.75
C ALA A 110 -14.31 10.48 -18.15
N PHE A 111 -13.41 9.81 -18.89
CA PHE A 111 -13.70 9.36 -20.25
C PHE A 111 -13.26 7.93 -20.53
N GLY A 112 -14.11 7.13 -21.18
CA GLY A 112 -13.72 5.78 -21.62
C GLY A 112 -12.77 5.80 -22.82
N GLY A 113 -12.99 6.74 -23.74
CA GLY A 113 -12.08 7.02 -24.83
C GLY A 113 -12.53 8.19 -25.71
N GLY A 114 -11.79 8.43 -26.79
CA GLY A 114 -12.10 9.49 -27.75
C GLY A 114 -10.94 10.43 -28.06
N VAL A 115 -11.24 11.63 -28.55
CA VAL A 115 -10.24 12.59 -29.04
C VAL A 115 -10.62 14.03 -28.75
N ALA A 116 -9.61 14.88 -28.59
CA ALA A 116 -9.76 16.32 -28.47
C ALA A 116 -8.68 17.09 -29.24
N SER A 117 -8.99 18.35 -29.55
CA SER A 117 -8.03 19.37 -29.99
C SER A 117 -7.28 19.03 -31.28
N CYS A 118 -7.94 18.33 -32.19
CA CYS A 118 -7.35 17.91 -33.46
C CYS A 118 -8.20 18.38 -34.65
N LEU A 119 -7.64 18.22 -35.84
CA LEU A 119 -8.42 18.16 -37.08
C LEU A 119 -8.48 16.69 -37.52
N SER A 120 -9.60 16.29 -38.11
CA SER A 120 -9.74 14.98 -38.75
C SER A 120 -9.08 14.99 -40.14
N ARG A 121 -8.81 13.81 -40.70
CA ARG A 121 -8.44 13.64 -42.11
C ARG A 121 -9.63 13.10 -42.87
N ASP A 122 -10.05 13.81 -43.93
CA ASP A 122 -11.23 13.47 -44.73
C ASP A 122 -11.21 12.03 -45.28
N ASP A 123 -10.02 11.49 -45.58
CA ASP A 123 -9.81 10.17 -46.17
C ASP A 123 -9.31 9.10 -45.18
N GLU A 124 -9.05 9.50 -43.94
CA GLU A 124 -8.54 8.64 -42.86
C GLU A 124 -9.23 9.06 -41.55
N PRO A 125 -10.55 8.85 -41.41
CA PRO A 125 -11.29 9.31 -40.25
C PRO A 125 -10.81 8.61 -38.98
N ILE A 126 -10.90 9.33 -37.86
CA ILE A 126 -10.62 8.76 -36.55
C ILE A 126 -11.62 7.63 -36.31
N THR A 127 -11.15 6.45 -35.91
CA THR A 127 -12.00 5.26 -35.87
C THR A 127 -11.82 4.52 -34.56
N PHE A 128 -12.95 4.25 -33.90
CA PHE A 128 -13.07 3.29 -32.81
C PHE A 128 -13.95 2.15 -33.30
N ARG A 129 -13.45 0.92 -33.22
CA ARG A 129 -14.14 -0.26 -33.75
C ARG A 129 -14.10 -1.41 -32.76
N ARG A 130 -15.25 -2.04 -32.49
CA ARG A 130 -15.36 -3.18 -31.55
C ARG A 130 -14.75 -2.85 -30.18
N THR A 131 -15.02 -1.65 -29.66
CA THR A 131 -14.47 -1.17 -28.39
C THR A 131 -15.52 -1.10 -27.28
N HIS A 132 -15.10 -1.37 -26.04
CA HIS A 132 -15.89 -1.06 -24.83
C HIS A 132 -15.28 0.17 -24.14
N LEU A 133 -16.00 1.28 -24.15
CA LEU A 133 -15.56 2.55 -23.54
C LEU A 133 -16.44 2.88 -22.34
N TRP A 134 -15.80 3.13 -21.21
CA TRP A 134 -16.43 3.32 -19.91
C TRP A 134 -15.93 4.57 -19.20
N ALA A 135 -16.86 5.44 -18.79
CA ALA A 135 -16.58 6.48 -17.81
C ALA A 135 -17.19 6.09 -16.45
N LEU A 136 -16.45 6.28 -15.36
CA LEU A 136 -16.87 5.89 -14.00
C LEU A 136 -17.54 7.03 -13.22
N ASP A 137 -17.25 8.27 -13.59
CA ASP A 137 -17.67 9.45 -12.85
C ASP A 137 -19.11 9.86 -13.17
N TRP A 138 -19.80 10.31 -12.12
CA TRP A 138 -21.20 10.73 -12.11
C TRP A 138 -21.39 12.22 -12.36
N TRP A 139 -20.32 13.03 -12.31
CA TRP A 139 -20.42 14.48 -12.42
C TRP A 139 -20.46 14.99 -13.87
N GLY A 140 -21.11 16.14 -14.07
CA GLY A 140 -21.79 16.53 -15.32
C GLY A 140 -20.92 16.83 -16.56
N ASP A 141 -19.62 16.59 -16.53
CA ASP A 141 -18.70 16.81 -17.65
C ASP A 141 -18.05 15.53 -18.20
N THR A 142 -18.52 14.35 -17.81
CA THR A 142 -17.90 13.06 -18.17
C THR A 142 -18.72 12.30 -19.21
N ALA A 143 -18.06 11.41 -19.95
CA ALA A 143 -18.71 10.65 -21.02
C ALA A 143 -17.96 9.37 -21.40
N ALA A 144 -18.68 8.35 -21.85
CA ALA A 144 -18.02 7.12 -22.32
C ALA A 144 -17.09 7.41 -23.51
N ALA A 145 -17.58 8.20 -24.47
CA ALA A 145 -16.80 8.76 -25.56
C ALA A 145 -16.85 10.30 -25.55
N TYR A 146 -15.68 10.93 -25.62
CA TYR A 146 -15.56 12.39 -25.78
C TYR A 146 -14.93 12.75 -27.13
N VAL A 147 -15.54 13.71 -27.82
CA VAL A 147 -15.08 14.19 -29.14
C VAL A 147 -14.99 15.70 -29.14
N ARG A 148 -13.83 16.25 -29.51
CA ARG A 148 -13.66 17.65 -29.90
C ARG A 148 -12.73 17.76 -31.10
N VAL A 149 -13.30 18.12 -32.24
CA VAL A 149 -12.57 18.37 -33.48
C VAL A 149 -12.76 19.84 -33.84
N GLU A 150 -11.68 20.50 -34.22
CA GLU A 150 -11.61 21.97 -34.26
C GLU A 150 -12.08 22.54 -35.61
N ASN A 151 -13.09 21.93 -36.25
CA ASN A 151 -13.60 22.43 -37.53
C ASN A 151 -14.34 23.76 -37.34
N LYS A 152 -14.09 24.71 -38.23
CA LYS A 152 -14.75 26.02 -38.23
C LYS A 152 -16.20 25.96 -38.71
N THR A 153 -16.53 24.95 -39.50
CA THR A 153 -17.85 24.73 -40.09
C THR A 153 -18.15 23.24 -40.06
N MET A 154 -19.43 22.88 -40.08
CA MET A 154 -19.86 21.47 -40.13
C MET A 154 -19.21 20.76 -41.32
N PRO A 155 -18.45 19.67 -41.10
CA PRO A 155 -17.79 18.96 -42.19
C PRO A 155 -18.79 18.12 -43.01
N ASP A 156 -18.48 17.94 -44.29
CA ASP A 156 -19.30 17.15 -45.22
C ASP A 156 -19.20 15.63 -44.96
N GLN A 157 -18.15 15.20 -44.24
CA GLN A 157 -17.89 13.81 -43.87
C GLN A 157 -17.72 13.68 -42.35
N PRO A 158 -17.93 12.48 -41.77
CA PRO A 158 -17.67 12.24 -40.36
C PRO A 158 -16.19 12.44 -40.00
N ASP A 159 -15.93 13.22 -38.96
CA ASP A 159 -14.60 13.36 -38.36
C ASP A 159 -14.13 12.08 -37.69
N ILE A 160 -15.09 11.39 -37.07
CA ILE A 160 -14.89 10.21 -36.25
C ILE A 160 -16.00 9.20 -36.49
N VAL A 161 -15.61 7.93 -36.49
CA VAL A 161 -16.47 6.77 -36.67
C VAL A 161 -16.37 5.86 -35.43
N PHE A 162 -17.51 5.59 -34.81
CA PHE A 162 -17.68 4.51 -33.85
C PHE A 162 -18.42 3.36 -34.54
N GLU A 163 -17.81 2.19 -34.63
CA GLU A 163 -18.36 1.00 -35.29
C GLU A 163 -18.34 -0.20 -34.34
N ASP A 164 -19.48 -0.84 -34.09
CA ASP A 164 -19.59 -1.99 -33.18
C ASP A 164 -19.14 -1.68 -31.73
N CYS A 165 -19.31 -0.44 -31.27
CA CYS A 165 -18.85 -0.01 -29.94
C CYS A 165 -19.94 -0.09 -28.87
N THR A 166 -19.53 -0.35 -27.63
CA THR A 166 -20.36 -0.14 -26.43
C THR A 166 -19.82 1.07 -25.66
N LEU A 167 -20.65 2.08 -25.48
CA LEU A 167 -20.34 3.35 -24.84
C LEU A 167 -21.18 3.50 -23.57
N VAL A 168 -20.56 3.39 -22.38
CA VAL A 168 -21.26 3.42 -21.10
C VAL A 168 -20.73 4.50 -20.17
N SER A 169 -21.64 5.29 -19.60
CA SER A 169 -21.31 6.31 -18.61
C SER A 169 -22.51 6.56 -17.68
N PRO A 170 -22.28 6.94 -16.42
CA PRO A 170 -23.33 7.49 -15.57
C PRO A 170 -24.05 8.68 -16.21
N GLN A 171 -23.32 9.62 -16.81
CA GLN A 171 -23.89 10.89 -17.29
C GLN A 171 -24.30 10.84 -18.76
N CYS A 172 -23.38 10.63 -19.70
CA CYS A 172 -23.71 10.59 -21.14
C CYS A 172 -22.81 9.62 -21.90
N ALA A 173 -23.36 8.92 -22.89
CA ALA A 173 -22.58 7.94 -23.65
C ALA A 173 -21.64 8.62 -24.65
N LEU A 174 -22.10 9.69 -25.30
CA LEU A 174 -21.33 10.43 -26.29
C LEU A 174 -21.43 11.93 -26.04
N LYS A 175 -20.28 12.57 -25.84
CA LYS A 175 -20.16 14.01 -25.61
C LYS A 175 -19.34 14.67 -26.69
N ALA A 176 -19.86 15.77 -27.22
CA ALA A 176 -19.25 16.52 -28.30
C ALA A 176 -19.03 17.99 -27.92
N GLY A 177 -17.79 18.46 -27.99
CA GLY A 177 -17.43 19.87 -27.86
C GLY A 177 -16.95 20.23 -26.45
N ASN A 178 -16.75 21.52 -26.20
CA ASN A 178 -16.34 22.01 -24.88
C ASN A 178 -16.94 23.41 -24.59
N PHE A 179 -16.97 23.78 -23.30
CA PHE A 179 -17.49 25.07 -22.85
C PHE A 179 -16.68 26.23 -23.44
N GLY A 180 -17.35 27.17 -24.10
CA GLY A 180 -16.73 28.34 -24.70
C GLY A 180 -16.08 28.10 -26.07
N PHE A 181 -16.30 26.95 -26.69
CA PHE A 181 -15.78 26.62 -28.03
C PHE A 181 -16.90 26.46 -29.06
N ASP A 182 -16.82 27.22 -30.14
CA ASP A 182 -17.76 27.18 -31.27
C ASP A 182 -17.21 26.34 -32.44
N THR A 183 -16.85 25.09 -32.18
CA THR A 183 -16.33 24.17 -33.22
C THR A 183 -17.36 23.12 -33.61
N SER A 184 -17.37 22.78 -34.90
CA SER A 184 -18.36 21.86 -35.47
C SER A 184 -17.79 20.46 -35.61
N MET A 185 -18.59 19.44 -35.28
CA MET A 185 -18.18 18.04 -35.46
C MET A 185 -19.29 17.21 -36.07
N ARG A 186 -18.88 16.30 -36.95
CA ARG A 186 -19.74 15.26 -37.50
C ARG A 186 -19.26 13.89 -37.05
N ILE A 187 -20.13 13.14 -36.38
CA ILE A 187 -19.80 11.85 -35.78
C ILE A 187 -20.65 10.77 -36.43
N LYS A 188 -20.04 9.69 -36.92
CA LYS A 188 -20.77 8.51 -37.37
C LYS A 188 -20.77 7.44 -36.27
N VAL A 189 -21.94 6.88 -35.99
CA VAL A 189 -22.15 5.82 -35.02
C VAL A 189 -22.89 4.68 -35.72
N LYS A 190 -22.24 3.52 -35.85
CA LYS A 190 -22.73 2.37 -36.61
C LYS A 190 -22.72 1.11 -35.75
N ASN A 191 -23.87 0.46 -35.62
CA ASN A 191 -24.04 -0.76 -34.82
C ASN A 191 -23.54 -0.64 -33.37
N CYS A 192 -23.76 0.53 -32.75
CA CYS A 192 -23.27 0.79 -31.39
C CYS A 192 -24.39 0.70 -30.33
N LYS A 193 -23.96 0.52 -29.08
CA LYS A 193 -24.80 0.61 -27.87
C LYS A 193 -24.36 1.84 -27.07
N LEU A 194 -25.22 2.84 -26.98
CA LEU A 194 -24.97 4.08 -26.25
C LEU A 194 -25.82 4.11 -24.98
N ILE A 195 -25.18 4.06 -23.80
CA ILE A 195 -25.84 3.83 -22.51
C ILE A 195 -25.45 4.93 -21.52
N ALA A 196 -26.44 5.70 -21.07
CA ALA A 196 -26.33 6.62 -19.93
C ALA A 196 -27.06 6.03 -18.71
N LEU A 197 -26.36 5.78 -17.60
CA LEU A 197 -26.91 5.06 -16.44
C LEU A 197 -27.75 5.93 -15.49
N ASN A 198 -27.63 7.25 -15.55
CA ASN A 198 -28.44 8.16 -14.72
C ASN A 198 -29.86 8.31 -15.31
N PHE A 199 -30.77 7.43 -14.87
CA PHE A 199 -32.19 7.40 -15.25
C PHE A 199 -33.12 8.23 -14.37
N SER A 200 -32.60 9.08 -13.47
CA SER A 200 -33.38 9.69 -12.37
C SER A 200 -34.75 10.26 -12.82
N GLN A 201 -35.81 9.83 -12.12
CA GLN A 201 -37.18 10.32 -12.24
C GLN A 201 -37.82 10.48 -10.86
N PRO A 202 -38.77 11.40 -10.67
CA PRO A 202 -38.91 12.74 -11.25
C PRO A 202 -38.17 13.82 -10.41
N HIS A 203 -37.41 13.39 -9.39
CA HIS A 203 -36.64 14.24 -8.49
C HIS A 203 -35.15 13.82 -8.55
N GLY A 204 -34.30 14.74 -9.02
CA GLY A 204 -32.86 14.54 -9.28
C GLY A 204 -32.39 15.46 -10.41
N THR A 205 -31.08 15.52 -10.67
CA THR A 205 -30.51 16.22 -11.84
C THR A 205 -30.32 15.17 -12.96
N PRO A 206 -31.28 15.01 -13.88
CA PRO A 206 -31.18 14.00 -14.94
C PRO A 206 -30.02 14.32 -15.89
N THR A 207 -29.55 13.32 -16.61
CA THR A 207 -28.60 13.54 -17.70
C THR A 207 -29.12 14.58 -18.69
N ASP A 208 -28.23 15.46 -19.15
CA ASP A 208 -28.55 16.42 -20.20
C ASP A 208 -28.83 15.73 -21.54
N GLY A 209 -28.46 14.46 -21.74
CA GLY A 209 -28.79 13.63 -22.91
C GLY A 209 -27.80 12.47 -23.07
N VAL A 210 -28.23 11.35 -23.68
CA VAL A 210 -27.31 10.24 -24.00
C VAL A 210 -26.24 10.67 -25.01
N ILE A 211 -26.64 11.50 -25.98
CA ILE A 211 -25.78 12.21 -26.92
C ILE A 211 -25.87 13.70 -26.60
N GLN A 212 -24.73 14.30 -26.25
CA GLN A 212 -24.66 15.68 -25.76
C GLN A 212 -23.79 16.55 -26.66
N SER A 213 -24.29 17.73 -27.05
CA SER A 213 -23.45 18.87 -27.46
C SER A 213 -23.17 19.75 -26.23
N VAL A 214 -21.94 20.22 -26.05
CA VAL A 214 -21.61 21.03 -24.87
C VAL A 214 -22.13 22.46 -25.01
N GLU A 215 -21.73 23.18 -26.05
CA GLU A 215 -21.96 24.62 -26.18
C GLU A 215 -23.33 24.95 -26.80
N GLN A 216 -23.57 24.51 -28.04
CA GLN A 216 -24.79 24.78 -28.81
C GLN A 216 -25.16 23.60 -29.72
N GLY A 217 -26.45 23.41 -30.00
CA GLY A 217 -26.93 22.27 -30.79
C GLY A 217 -26.40 22.23 -32.22
N LYS A 218 -26.37 23.37 -32.92
CA LYS A 218 -25.94 23.49 -34.34
C LYS A 218 -24.51 23.01 -34.63
N LEU A 219 -23.69 22.87 -33.58
CA LEU A 219 -22.28 22.47 -33.66
C LEU A 219 -22.10 20.95 -33.76
N LEU A 220 -23.16 20.17 -33.57
CA LEU A 220 -23.10 18.72 -33.59
C LEU A 220 -23.99 18.14 -34.70
N HIS A 221 -23.38 17.28 -35.53
CA HIS A 221 -24.08 16.37 -36.42
C HIS A 221 -23.77 14.91 -36.05
N VAL A 222 -24.77 14.05 -35.88
CA VAL A 222 -24.55 12.61 -35.65
C VAL A 222 -25.27 11.75 -36.70
N ASP A 223 -24.51 10.97 -37.46
CA ASP A 223 -25.05 9.95 -38.37
C ASP A 223 -25.21 8.62 -37.61
N LEU A 224 -26.45 8.16 -37.41
CA LEU A 224 -26.77 6.93 -36.68
C LEU A 224 -27.20 5.83 -37.64
N GLU A 225 -26.55 4.69 -37.57
CA GLU A 225 -26.83 3.48 -38.37
C GLU A 225 -26.93 2.29 -37.42
N ASP A 226 -28.05 1.57 -37.43
CA ASP A 226 -28.27 0.34 -36.62
C ASP A 226 -27.90 0.48 -35.13
N THR A 227 -28.13 1.67 -34.54
CA THR A 227 -27.62 2.02 -33.20
C THR A 227 -28.73 2.02 -32.15
N THR A 228 -28.43 1.52 -30.95
CA THR A 228 -29.35 1.57 -29.81
C THR A 228 -28.88 2.59 -28.77
N VAL A 229 -29.80 3.48 -28.36
CA VAL A 229 -29.57 4.55 -27.38
C VAL A 229 -30.41 4.30 -26.13
N MET A 230 -29.80 4.36 -24.95
CA MET A 230 -30.44 4.09 -23.66
C MET A 230 -30.11 5.17 -22.63
N GLY A 231 -31.11 5.80 -22.03
CA GLY A 231 -30.90 6.82 -20.99
C GLY A 231 -32.16 7.59 -20.60
N TYR A 232 -32.01 8.79 -20.04
CA TYR A 232 -33.16 9.65 -19.74
C TYR A 232 -33.80 10.23 -21.00
N LYS A 233 -33.02 10.81 -21.92
CA LYS A 233 -33.43 11.37 -23.22
C LYS A 233 -32.31 11.24 -24.26
N VAL A 234 -32.64 11.23 -25.55
CA VAL A 234 -31.66 10.99 -26.63
C VAL A 234 -30.64 12.13 -26.74
N PHE A 235 -31.10 13.36 -26.94
CA PHE A 235 -30.25 14.52 -27.24
C PHE A 235 -30.22 15.55 -26.12
N GLY A 236 -29.08 16.24 -26.01
CA GLY A 236 -28.80 17.22 -24.97
C GLY A 236 -27.90 18.37 -25.40
N VAL A 237 -28.15 19.55 -24.82
CA VAL A 237 -27.19 20.66 -24.83
C VAL A 237 -26.92 21.09 -23.39
N ARG A 238 -25.65 21.28 -23.01
CA ARG A 238 -25.28 21.62 -21.63
C ARG A 238 -25.37 23.10 -21.33
N VAL A 239 -24.79 23.95 -22.19
CA VAL A 239 -24.72 25.41 -21.98
C VAL A 239 -25.99 26.10 -22.48
N ASN A 240 -26.18 26.19 -23.80
CA ASN A 240 -27.32 26.89 -24.40
C ASN A 240 -28.48 25.92 -24.63
N LYS A 241 -29.11 25.46 -23.55
CA LYS A 241 -30.06 24.33 -23.51
C LYS A 241 -31.21 24.43 -24.52
N GLU A 242 -31.67 25.64 -24.79
CA GLU A 242 -32.72 25.97 -25.77
C GLU A 242 -32.35 25.64 -27.23
N THR A 243 -31.07 25.45 -27.53
CA THR A 243 -30.57 25.09 -28.87
C THR A 243 -30.57 23.58 -29.14
N VAL A 244 -31.09 22.74 -28.23
CA VAL A 244 -31.10 21.26 -28.41
C VAL A 244 -31.75 20.80 -29.71
N LYS A 245 -32.77 21.52 -30.19
CA LYS A 245 -33.45 21.26 -31.46
C LYS A 245 -32.58 21.52 -32.70
N ASP A 246 -31.47 22.23 -32.52
CA ASP A 246 -30.54 22.57 -33.59
C ASP A 246 -29.47 21.49 -33.79
N ILE A 247 -29.42 20.45 -32.93
CA ILE A 247 -28.59 19.27 -33.15
C ILE A 247 -29.03 18.59 -34.43
N GLN A 248 -28.08 18.42 -35.35
CA GLN A 248 -28.30 17.74 -36.61
C GLN A 248 -28.08 16.23 -36.43
N TYR A 249 -28.88 15.42 -37.11
CA TYR A 249 -28.66 13.99 -37.12
C TYR A 249 -29.29 13.35 -38.35
N THR A 250 -28.73 12.21 -38.76
CA THR A 250 -29.35 11.30 -39.71
C THR A 250 -29.56 9.95 -39.06
N THR A 251 -30.55 9.20 -39.54
CA THR A 251 -30.83 7.83 -39.10
C THR A 251 -30.92 6.92 -40.30
N SER A 252 -30.39 5.71 -40.16
CA SER A 252 -30.49 4.64 -41.14
C SER A 252 -30.53 3.28 -40.42
N GLY A 253 -31.12 2.27 -41.06
CA GLY A 253 -31.30 0.95 -40.45
C GLY A 253 -32.16 1.00 -39.18
N ASN A 254 -31.86 0.11 -38.23
CA ASN A 254 -32.57 -0.07 -36.97
C ASN A 254 -32.01 0.87 -35.88
N THR A 255 -32.40 2.14 -35.91
CA THR A 255 -32.06 3.07 -34.82
C THR A 255 -33.09 2.99 -33.69
N LEU A 256 -32.68 2.55 -32.50
CA LEU A 256 -33.56 2.25 -31.37
C LEU A 256 -33.29 3.19 -30.18
N ALA A 257 -34.32 3.51 -29.41
CA ALA A 257 -34.19 4.36 -28.22
C ALA A 257 -35.02 3.82 -27.04
N TYR A 258 -34.36 3.46 -25.94
CA TYR A 258 -35.00 3.33 -24.63
C TYR A 258 -34.75 4.61 -23.84
N VAL A 259 -35.77 5.47 -23.74
CA VAL A 259 -35.69 6.71 -22.97
C VAL A 259 -36.87 6.84 -22.01
N GLN A 260 -36.79 7.76 -21.06
CA GLN A 260 -37.87 7.99 -20.11
C GLN A 260 -39.22 8.21 -20.83
N PHE A 261 -40.31 7.72 -20.24
CA PHE A 261 -41.58 7.57 -20.94
C PHE A 261 -42.25 8.91 -21.35
N GLN A 262 -41.92 10.02 -20.67
CA GLN A 262 -42.40 11.37 -20.98
C GLN A 262 -41.47 12.13 -21.95
N GLN A 263 -40.26 11.62 -22.21
CA GLN A 263 -39.33 12.26 -23.14
C GLN A 263 -39.73 11.97 -24.59
N GLU A 264 -39.50 12.93 -25.47
CA GLU A 264 -39.72 12.71 -26.89
C GLU A 264 -38.64 11.79 -27.48
N VAL A 265 -39.04 10.99 -28.47
CA VAL A 265 -38.11 10.17 -29.27
C VAL A 265 -37.94 10.88 -30.61
N PRO A 266 -36.71 11.27 -31.00
CA PRO A 266 -36.47 12.00 -32.24
C PRO A 266 -36.93 11.21 -33.48
N LYS A 267 -37.23 11.92 -34.57
CA LYS A 267 -37.71 11.34 -35.81
C LYS A 267 -36.71 10.32 -36.37
N GLY A 268 -37.17 9.12 -36.72
CA GLY A 268 -36.31 8.05 -37.26
C GLY A 268 -35.78 7.08 -36.22
N PHE A 269 -36.01 7.32 -34.92
CA PHE A 269 -35.78 6.35 -33.86
C PHE A 269 -37.04 5.55 -33.55
N HIS A 270 -36.89 4.26 -33.24
CA HIS A 270 -37.95 3.43 -32.70
C HIS A 270 -37.84 3.32 -31.18
N ARG A 271 -38.92 3.68 -30.47
CA ARG A 271 -38.99 3.59 -29.01
C ARG A 271 -39.02 2.13 -28.55
N LEU A 272 -38.09 1.75 -27.68
CA LEU A 272 -38.11 0.49 -26.95
C LEU A 272 -39.02 0.59 -25.72
N GLN A 273 -39.78 -0.48 -25.45
CA GLN A 273 -40.70 -0.56 -24.30
C GLN A 273 -40.04 -1.13 -23.05
N GLN A 274 -38.96 -1.90 -23.21
CA GLN A 274 -38.22 -2.56 -22.14
C GLN A 274 -36.74 -2.59 -22.45
N TRP A 275 -35.93 -2.82 -21.42
CA TRP A 275 -34.49 -3.05 -21.56
C TRP A 275 -34.21 -4.41 -22.22
N PRO A 276 -33.46 -4.45 -23.34
CA PRO A 276 -32.98 -5.72 -23.90
C PRO A 276 -31.89 -6.34 -23.00
N VAL A 277 -32.04 -7.62 -22.67
CA VAL A 277 -31.11 -8.34 -21.75
C VAL A 277 -29.69 -8.39 -22.32
N ASP A 278 -29.56 -8.57 -23.63
CA ASP A 278 -28.28 -8.60 -24.35
C ASP A 278 -27.56 -7.24 -24.33
N ILE A 279 -28.29 -6.13 -24.25
CA ILE A 279 -27.69 -4.80 -24.06
C ILE A 279 -27.31 -4.60 -22.60
N PHE A 280 -28.14 -5.04 -21.66
CA PHE A 280 -27.81 -5.00 -20.23
C PHE A 280 -26.54 -5.80 -19.92
N SER A 281 -26.38 -7.00 -20.49
CA SER A 281 -25.16 -7.81 -20.36
C SER A 281 -23.93 -7.14 -20.97
N ALA A 282 -24.10 -6.27 -21.96
CA ALA A 282 -23.00 -5.53 -22.59
C ALA A 282 -22.59 -4.27 -21.83
N ILE A 283 -23.24 -3.97 -20.70
CA ILE A 283 -22.78 -2.93 -19.78
C ILE A 283 -21.36 -3.31 -19.33
N ALA A 284 -21.20 -4.42 -18.60
CA ALA A 284 -19.89 -4.78 -18.06
C ALA A 284 -18.84 -4.98 -19.18
N PRO A 285 -17.59 -4.50 -18.99
CA PRO A 285 -16.49 -4.83 -19.87
C PRO A 285 -16.25 -6.36 -19.88
N PRO A 286 -15.62 -6.92 -20.93
CA PRO A 286 -15.33 -8.34 -20.99
C PRO A 286 -14.46 -8.79 -19.80
N VAL A 287 -14.80 -9.94 -19.22
CA VAL A 287 -14.06 -10.54 -18.10
C VAL A 287 -12.65 -10.91 -18.57
N ILE A 288 -11.64 -10.58 -17.78
CA ILE A 288 -10.27 -11.04 -17.99
C ILE A 288 -10.23 -12.49 -17.49
N GLU A 289 -10.06 -13.45 -18.41
CA GLU A 289 -9.77 -14.83 -18.01
C GLU A 289 -8.40 -14.84 -17.30
N THR A 290 -8.38 -15.26 -16.04
CA THR A 290 -7.14 -15.44 -15.28
C THR A 290 -6.38 -16.65 -15.83
N THR A 291 -5.06 -16.60 -15.74
CA THR A 291 -4.12 -17.60 -16.25
C THR A 291 -4.55 -19.04 -15.89
N GLU A 292 -4.54 -19.94 -16.88
CA GLU A 292 -4.73 -21.39 -16.65
C GLU A 292 -3.72 -21.86 -15.59
N ASN A 293 -4.19 -22.52 -14.53
CA ASN A 293 -3.37 -23.06 -13.44
C ASN A 293 -2.51 -24.28 -13.85
N GLY A 294 -2.51 -24.63 -15.13
CA GLY A 294 -1.76 -25.75 -15.70
C GLY A 294 -2.23 -27.13 -15.21
N LEU A 295 -3.36 -27.22 -14.49
CA LEU A 295 -3.89 -28.49 -14.01
C LEU A 295 -4.64 -29.22 -15.12
N GLU A 296 -4.21 -30.44 -15.38
CA GLU A 296 -4.85 -31.39 -16.27
C GLU A 296 -5.63 -32.44 -15.46
N ASN A 297 -6.50 -33.20 -16.14
CA ASN A 297 -7.20 -34.36 -15.57
C ASN A 297 -7.93 -34.07 -14.25
N ILE A 298 -8.59 -32.92 -14.16
CA ILE A 298 -9.36 -32.53 -12.98
C ILE A 298 -10.53 -33.51 -12.79
N GLU A 299 -10.51 -34.25 -11.70
CA GLU A 299 -11.54 -35.26 -11.39
C GLU A 299 -12.00 -35.20 -9.94
N LEU A 300 -13.23 -35.67 -9.71
CA LEU A 300 -13.79 -35.86 -8.37
C LEU A 300 -13.19 -37.12 -7.74
N VAL A 301 -12.50 -36.97 -6.61
CA VAL A 301 -11.86 -38.08 -5.90
C VAL A 301 -12.74 -38.60 -4.76
N ARG A 302 -13.33 -37.70 -3.97
CA ARG A 302 -14.16 -38.11 -2.81
C ARG A 302 -15.33 -37.17 -2.62
N LYS A 303 -16.50 -37.76 -2.32
CA LYS A 303 -17.70 -37.01 -1.94
C LYS A 303 -17.78 -36.85 -0.43
N ASP A 304 -18.52 -35.83 0.00
CA ASP A 304 -18.81 -35.57 1.42
C ASP A 304 -17.53 -35.47 2.27
N MET A 305 -16.48 -34.86 1.68
CA MET A 305 -15.16 -34.74 2.28
C MET A 305 -14.73 -33.28 2.28
N CYS A 306 -14.27 -32.84 3.45
CA CYS A 306 -13.87 -31.45 3.66
C CYS A 306 -12.40 -31.19 3.37
N GLU A 307 -11.52 -32.12 3.74
CA GLU A 307 -10.06 -31.94 3.67
C GLU A 307 -9.40 -33.32 3.51
N MET A 308 -8.35 -33.39 2.69
CA MET A 308 -7.59 -34.59 2.46
C MET A 308 -6.15 -34.24 2.12
N SER A 309 -5.20 -34.89 2.78
CA SER A 309 -3.77 -34.67 2.55
C SER A 309 -3.16 -35.86 1.83
N PRO A 310 -2.60 -35.66 0.62
CA PRO A 310 -1.90 -36.70 -0.11
C PRO A 310 -0.46 -36.84 0.39
N PHE A 311 0.11 -38.04 0.31
CA PHE A 311 1.51 -38.27 0.65
C PHE A 311 2.05 -39.54 -0.02
N VAL A 312 3.37 -39.65 -0.15
CA VAL A 312 4.02 -40.87 -0.63
C VAL A 312 4.54 -41.69 0.54
N TRP A 313 4.11 -42.95 0.64
CA TRP A 313 4.58 -43.89 1.64
C TRP A 313 5.12 -45.15 0.98
N LYS A 314 6.41 -45.45 1.19
CA LYS A 314 7.09 -46.62 0.62
C LYS A 314 6.87 -46.78 -0.90
N GLY A 315 6.87 -45.65 -1.61
CA GLY A 315 6.71 -45.58 -3.07
C GLY A 315 5.27 -45.66 -3.57
N LYS A 316 4.27 -45.63 -2.68
CA LYS A 316 2.85 -45.58 -3.05
C LYS A 316 2.23 -44.24 -2.70
N LEU A 317 1.30 -43.79 -3.54
CA LEU A 317 0.44 -42.65 -3.23
C LEU A 317 -0.61 -43.06 -2.20
N MET A 318 -0.69 -42.31 -1.11
CA MET A 318 -1.61 -42.51 -0.01
C MET A 318 -2.40 -41.22 0.26
N HIS A 319 -3.55 -41.36 0.91
CA HIS A 319 -4.37 -40.25 1.35
C HIS A 319 -4.64 -40.34 2.85
N MET A 320 -4.50 -39.23 3.56
CA MET A 320 -5.04 -39.04 4.89
C MET A 320 -6.31 -38.20 4.80
N ALA A 321 -7.45 -38.76 5.18
CA ALA A 321 -8.73 -38.06 5.21
C ALA A 321 -9.02 -37.51 6.61
N CYS A 322 -9.49 -36.26 6.67
CA CYS A 322 -10.03 -35.68 7.89
C CYS A 322 -11.53 -36.02 8.00
N ILE A 323 -11.87 -37.08 8.72
CA ILE A 323 -13.25 -37.50 8.86
C ILE A 323 -13.95 -36.61 9.88
N ARG A 324 -14.99 -35.88 9.43
CA ARG A 324 -15.84 -35.04 10.29
C ARG A 324 -17.22 -34.79 9.67
N PRO A 325 -18.26 -34.50 10.46
CA PRO A 325 -19.55 -34.05 9.94
C PRO A 325 -19.44 -32.67 9.28
N SER A 326 -20.26 -32.41 8.26
CA SER A 326 -20.31 -31.12 7.57
C SER A 326 -20.84 -29.95 8.44
N ARG A 327 -21.54 -30.23 9.55
CA ARG A 327 -22.16 -29.23 10.42
C ARG A 327 -21.97 -29.51 11.91
N GLY A 328 -20.72 -29.54 12.36
CA GLY A 328 -20.38 -29.79 13.76
C GLY A 328 -20.77 -31.21 14.21
N GLY A 329 -20.10 -31.71 15.24
CA GLY A 329 -20.30 -33.07 15.71
C GLY A 329 -19.82 -33.28 17.14
N THR A 330 -19.89 -34.52 17.60
CA THR A 330 -19.26 -34.95 18.85
C THR A 330 -17.85 -35.46 18.59
N LYS A 331 -16.99 -35.44 19.62
CA LYS A 331 -15.57 -35.80 19.53
C LYS A 331 -15.30 -37.13 18.79
N ASP A 332 -16.11 -38.16 19.04
CA ASP A 332 -16.02 -39.50 18.44
C ASP A 332 -16.32 -39.54 16.93
N GLN A 333 -16.89 -38.46 16.39
CA GLN A 333 -17.14 -38.29 14.95
C GLN A 333 -15.98 -37.63 14.21
N TYR A 334 -14.93 -37.22 14.93
CA TYR A 334 -13.71 -36.62 14.36
C TYR A 334 -12.58 -37.62 14.49
N TYR A 335 -11.95 -38.00 13.38
CA TYR A 335 -10.76 -38.84 13.37
C TYR A 335 -10.03 -38.75 12.04
N LEU A 336 -8.80 -39.26 12.02
CA LEU A 336 -7.98 -39.31 10.82
C LEU A 336 -7.93 -40.74 10.28
N GLU A 337 -8.06 -40.89 8.96
CA GLU A 337 -8.04 -42.17 8.27
C GLU A 337 -7.02 -42.16 7.13
N ILE A 338 -6.07 -43.10 7.15
CA ILE A 338 -5.14 -43.34 6.04
C ILE A 338 -5.71 -44.42 5.13
N HIS A 339 -5.69 -44.17 3.82
CA HIS A 339 -6.10 -45.13 2.80
C HIS A 339 -5.18 -45.09 1.58
N ASP A 340 -5.10 -46.22 0.87
CA ASP A 340 -4.41 -46.30 -0.42
C ASP A 340 -5.19 -45.48 -1.47
N ALA A 341 -4.48 -44.63 -2.21
CA ALA A 341 -5.11 -43.66 -3.11
C ALA A 341 -5.82 -44.32 -4.30
N ASP A 342 -5.35 -45.50 -4.72
CA ASP A 342 -5.87 -46.20 -5.90
C ASP A 342 -6.95 -47.21 -5.51
N THR A 343 -6.72 -47.99 -4.44
CA THR A 343 -7.66 -49.05 -4.04
C THR A 343 -8.74 -48.56 -3.08
N HIS A 344 -8.54 -47.40 -2.45
CA HIS A 344 -9.36 -46.86 -1.36
C HIS A 344 -9.42 -47.79 -0.13
N GLU A 345 -8.49 -48.75 0.00
CA GLU A 345 -8.40 -49.62 1.16
C GLU A 345 -7.93 -48.82 2.38
N SER A 346 -8.70 -48.91 3.48
CA SER A 346 -8.35 -48.29 4.76
C SER A 346 -7.17 -49.02 5.39
N ILE A 347 -6.10 -48.28 5.68
CA ILE A 347 -4.84 -48.79 6.24
C ILE A 347 -4.77 -48.56 7.75
N ALA A 348 -5.19 -47.37 8.21
CA ALA A 348 -5.16 -47.03 9.62
C ALA A 348 -6.19 -45.96 9.97
N ILE A 349 -6.77 -46.06 11.17
CA ILE A 349 -7.63 -45.05 11.78
C ILE A 349 -6.97 -44.63 13.08
N PHE A 350 -6.78 -43.33 13.28
CA PHE A 350 -6.08 -42.77 14.43
C PHE A 350 -6.60 -41.38 14.79
N ALA A 351 -6.08 -40.81 15.89
CA ALA A 351 -6.37 -39.45 16.34
C ALA A 351 -7.88 -39.14 16.52
N GLU A 352 -8.59 -39.94 17.33
CA GLU A 352 -9.97 -39.64 17.72
C GLU A 352 -10.08 -38.27 18.42
N GLY A 353 -11.00 -37.43 17.95
CA GLY A 353 -11.17 -36.05 18.38
C GLY A 353 -10.29 -35.03 17.67
N TYR A 354 -9.68 -35.38 16.53
CA TYR A 354 -8.81 -34.49 15.77
C TYR A 354 -9.27 -34.32 14.32
N GLY A 355 -8.94 -33.18 13.72
CA GLY A 355 -9.20 -32.81 12.32
C GLY A 355 -8.37 -31.59 11.94
N LEU A 356 -8.65 -30.92 10.81
CA LEU A 356 -7.83 -29.80 10.32
C LEU A 356 -6.35 -30.18 10.28
N ALA A 357 -6.06 -31.19 9.46
CA ALA A 357 -4.81 -31.92 9.53
C ALA A 357 -4.09 -31.98 8.20
N SER A 358 -2.76 -32.01 8.26
CA SER A 358 -1.86 -32.14 7.13
C SER A 358 -0.77 -33.17 7.41
N VAL A 359 -0.16 -33.70 6.34
CA VAL A 359 0.84 -34.77 6.42
C VAL A 359 2.21 -34.25 6.02
N PHE A 360 3.24 -34.73 6.73
CA PHE A 360 4.63 -34.62 6.34
C PHE A 360 5.32 -35.97 6.50
N VAL A 361 6.11 -36.38 5.52
CA VAL A 361 6.86 -37.64 5.58
C VAL A 361 8.34 -37.33 5.50
N GLU A 362 9.12 -37.86 6.45
CA GLU A 362 10.57 -37.74 6.43
C GLU A 362 11.23 -39.09 6.67
N GLY A 363 12.00 -39.54 5.68
CA GLY A 363 12.65 -40.84 5.72
C GLY A 363 11.64 -41.99 5.83
N ASP A 364 11.67 -42.71 6.94
CA ASP A 364 10.78 -43.85 7.24
C ASP A 364 9.68 -43.49 8.24
N THR A 365 9.49 -42.20 8.55
CA THR A 365 8.58 -41.73 9.59
C THR A 365 7.50 -40.84 8.98
N PHE A 366 6.25 -41.17 9.32
CA PHE A 366 5.07 -40.39 9.01
C PHE A 366 4.83 -39.39 10.14
N TYR A 367 4.49 -38.16 9.78
CA TYR A 367 4.03 -37.12 10.69
C TYR A 367 2.70 -36.56 10.21
N ALA A 368 1.80 -36.30 11.14
CA ALA A 368 0.60 -35.51 10.89
C ALA A 368 0.47 -34.42 11.95
N VAL A 369 0.24 -33.18 11.54
CA VAL A 369 -0.22 -32.13 12.46
C VAL A 369 -1.72 -32.02 12.33
N ALA A 370 -2.41 -31.95 13.46
CA ALA A 370 -3.85 -31.91 13.51
C ALA A 370 -4.33 -31.11 14.70
N SER A 371 -5.48 -30.47 14.54
CA SER A 371 -6.09 -29.68 15.60
C SER A 371 -7.08 -30.48 16.42
N ARG A 372 -7.01 -30.32 17.74
CA ARG A 372 -7.88 -31.05 18.67
C ARG A 372 -9.27 -30.40 18.75
N PHE A 373 -10.30 -31.18 18.46
CA PHE A 373 -11.69 -30.81 18.65
C PHE A 373 -12.17 -31.23 20.06
N ALA A 374 -12.36 -30.25 20.94
CA ALA A 374 -12.88 -30.44 22.29
C ALA A 374 -13.75 -29.24 22.71
N ASP A 375 -14.76 -29.49 23.54
CA ASP A 375 -15.69 -28.46 24.02
C ASP A 375 -16.42 -27.69 22.89
N ASN A 376 -16.77 -28.41 21.83
CA ASN A 376 -17.36 -27.88 20.59
C ASN A 376 -16.48 -26.84 19.88
N ASN A 377 -15.16 -26.91 20.06
CA ASN A 377 -14.24 -26.00 19.42
C ASN A 377 -12.85 -26.61 19.12
N TRP A 378 -12.05 -25.92 18.32
CA TRP A 378 -10.63 -26.24 18.10
C TRP A 378 -9.77 -25.63 19.20
N ASN A 379 -8.73 -26.34 19.65
CA ASN A 379 -7.95 -25.89 20.81
C ASN A 379 -6.46 -25.76 20.48
N ASP A 380 -5.77 -26.83 20.13
CA ASP A 380 -4.31 -26.84 19.97
C ASP A 380 -3.88 -27.51 18.67
N VAL A 381 -2.60 -27.39 18.33
CA VAL A 381 -1.97 -28.17 17.26
C VAL A 381 -1.18 -29.32 17.88
N THR A 382 -1.53 -30.55 17.53
CA THR A 382 -0.88 -31.77 17.98
C THR A 382 -0.16 -32.46 16.82
N LEU A 383 1.10 -32.85 17.05
CA LEU A 383 1.90 -33.66 16.15
C LEU A 383 1.73 -35.15 16.50
N PHE A 384 1.33 -35.95 15.52
CA PHE A 384 1.31 -37.41 15.56
C PHE A 384 2.46 -37.94 14.72
N SER A 385 3.07 -39.06 15.15
CA SER A 385 4.05 -39.75 14.32
C SER A 385 3.97 -41.27 14.43
N SER A 386 4.35 -41.95 13.35
CA SER A 386 4.41 -43.41 13.27
C SER A 386 5.40 -43.89 12.22
N LYS A 387 5.96 -45.09 12.40
CA LYS A 387 6.83 -45.77 11.42
C LYS A 387 6.15 -46.96 10.73
N ASP A 388 5.02 -47.41 11.27
CA ASP A 388 4.35 -48.66 10.87
C ASP A 388 2.82 -48.52 10.77
N PHE A 389 2.26 -47.36 11.14
CA PHE A 389 0.82 -47.09 11.27
C PHE A 389 0.10 -47.91 12.35
N GLU A 390 0.83 -48.64 13.18
CA GLU A 390 0.32 -49.42 14.30
C GLU A 390 0.67 -48.75 15.63
N ASN A 391 1.91 -48.28 15.77
CA ASN A 391 2.43 -47.61 16.94
C ASN A 391 2.48 -46.10 16.70
N TRP A 392 1.85 -45.34 17.59
CA TRP A 392 1.67 -43.90 17.45
C TRP A 392 2.26 -43.14 18.63
N GLU A 393 3.04 -42.10 18.33
CA GLU A 393 3.43 -41.07 19.29
C GLU A 393 2.60 -39.81 19.05
N GLN A 394 2.25 -39.08 20.11
CA GLN A 394 1.51 -37.81 20.01
C GLN A 394 2.08 -36.76 20.95
N ARG A 395 2.03 -35.48 20.52
CA ARG A 395 2.48 -34.35 21.33
C ARG A 395 1.81 -33.05 20.90
N VAL A 396 1.34 -32.27 21.87
CA VAL A 396 0.92 -30.88 21.61
C VAL A 396 2.16 -30.04 21.29
N ILE A 397 2.20 -29.43 20.10
CA ILE A 397 3.34 -28.63 19.63
C ILE A 397 3.04 -27.14 19.63
N ILE A 398 1.77 -26.75 19.54
CA ILE A 398 1.33 -25.36 19.72
C ILE A 398 0.14 -25.35 20.68
N GLU A 399 0.32 -24.69 21.81
CA GLU A 399 -0.76 -24.48 22.78
C GLU A 399 -1.58 -23.23 22.44
N GLN A 400 -2.89 -23.31 22.70
CA GLN A 400 -3.77 -22.16 22.66
C GLN A 400 -3.45 -21.20 23.81
N GLU A 401 -3.27 -19.92 23.49
CA GLU A 401 -3.05 -18.87 24.49
C GLU A 401 -4.20 -17.84 24.45
N SER A 402 -3.94 -16.62 23.98
CA SER A 402 -4.94 -15.56 23.73
C SER A 402 -5.54 -15.61 22.32
N GLU A 403 -5.14 -16.61 21.54
CA GLU A 403 -5.58 -16.84 20.17
C GLU A 403 -6.49 -18.06 20.08
N HIS A 404 -7.25 -18.18 19.01
CA HIS A 404 -7.99 -19.39 18.71
C HIS A 404 -7.41 -20.05 17.45
N LEU A 405 -7.04 -21.33 17.55
CA LEU A 405 -6.27 -22.06 16.55
C LEU A 405 -7.15 -22.93 15.65
N PHE A 406 -6.82 -23.03 14.37
CA PHE A 406 -7.58 -23.79 13.36
C PHE A 406 -6.67 -24.74 12.57
N ASN A 407 -6.56 -24.59 11.24
CA ASN A 407 -5.76 -25.48 10.40
C ASN A 407 -4.25 -25.23 10.56
N SER A 408 -3.44 -26.26 10.26
CA SER A 408 -1.99 -26.17 10.34
C SER A 408 -1.28 -27.09 9.35
N THR A 409 -0.10 -26.66 8.92
CA THR A 409 0.73 -27.34 7.92
C THR A 409 2.19 -27.15 8.21
N LEU A 410 3.02 -28.13 7.87
CA LEU A 410 4.44 -28.10 8.17
C LEU A 410 5.30 -28.46 6.96
N CYS A 411 6.47 -27.84 6.88
CA CYS A 411 7.47 -28.17 5.88
C CYS A 411 8.88 -28.14 6.48
N LYS A 412 9.85 -28.68 5.73
CA LYS A 412 11.27 -28.59 6.06
C LYS A 412 11.89 -27.40 5.36
N GLY A 413 12.41 -26.44 6.13
CA GLY A 413 13.17 -25.29 5.66
C GLY A 413 14.69 -25.49 5.72
N PRO A 414 15.49 -24.42 5.46
CA PRO A 414 16.94 -24.47 5.51
C PRO A 414 17.50 -24.66 6.93
N ASP A 415 16.82 -24.11 7.94
CA ASP A 415 17.27 -24.09 9.34
C ASP A 415 16.49 -25.06 10.25
N GLY A 416 15.73 -25.99 9.66
CA GLY A 416 14.90 -26.94 10.41
C GLY A 416 13.51 -27.10 9.78
N TYR A 417 12.48 -27.00 10.61
CA TYR A 417 11.08 -27.19 10.25
C TYR A 417 10.30 -25.92 10.54
N VAL A 418 9.32 -25.63 9.69
CA VAL A 418 8.41 -24.51 9.84
C VAL A 418 6.99 -25.04 9.85
N LEU A 419 6.21 -24.60 10.82
CA LEU A 419 4.78 -24.82 10.93
C LEU A 419 4.08 -23.50 10.59
N ALA A 420 3.19 -23.52 9.62
CA ALA A 420 2.19 -22.47 9.43
C ALA A 420 0.89 -22.91 10.10
N TYR A 421 0.22 -22.00 10.78
CA TYR A 421 -1.04 -22.28 11.46
C TYR A 421 -1.99 -21.08 11.40
N GLU A 422 -3.28 -21.38 11.36
CA GLU A 422 -4.35 -20.40 11.34
C GLU A 422 -4.70 -19.94 12.75
N SER A 423 -4.86 -18.64 12.91
CA SER A 423 -5.14 -18.02 14.20
C SER A 423 -6.19 -16.91 14.08
N ASN A 424 -7.10 -16.87 15.06
CA ASN A 424 -7.90 -15.67 15.36
C ASN A 424 -7.33 -14.96 16.60
N THR A 425 -6.95 -13.70 16.44
CA THR A 425 -6.69 -12.76 17.54
C THR A 425 -7.55 -11.52 17.40
N SER A 426 -7.54 -10.64 18.41
CA SER A 426 -8.15 -9.30 18.30
C SER A 426 -7.44 -8.37 17.32
N ASP A 427 -6.18 -8.66 17.02
CA ASP A 427 -5.27 -7.71 16.36
C ASP A 427 -5.32 -7.81 14.83
N PHE A 428 -5.78 -8.96 14.31
CA PHE A 428 -5.82 -9.26 12.88
C PHE A 428 -7.16 -9.84 12.45
N PRO A 429 -7.51 -9.79 11.15
CA PRO A 429 -8.67 -10.49 10.62
C PRO A 429 -8.68 -11.98 11.00
N GLY A 430 -9.87 -12.55 11.13
CA GLY A 430 -9.98 -13.97 11.42
C GLY A 430 -9.27 -14.83 10.36
N PHE A 431 -8.71 -15.95 10.82
CA PHE A 431 -7.94 -16.93 10.06
C PHE A 431 -6.68 -16.32 9.46
N THR A 432 -5.97 -15.51 10.26
CA THR A 432 -4.65 -14.99 9.88
C THR A 432 -3.61 -16.10 9.98
N THR A 433 -2.68 -16.17 9.03
CA THR A 433 -1.59 -17.14 9.04
C THR A 433 -0.46 -16.69 9.97
N LYS A 434 -0.05 -17.57 10.89
CA LYS A 434 1.13 -17.40 11.76
C LYS A 434 2.11 -18.54 11.58
N PHE A 435 3.34 -18.35 12.09
CA PHE A 435 4.41 -19.33 11.93
C PHE A 435 5.08 -19.71 13.24
N ALA A 436 5.60 -20.94 13.30
CA ALA A 436 6.48 -21.43 14.35
C ALA A 436 7.63 -22.23 13.71
N ASN A 437 8.78 -22.30 14.38
CA ASN A 437 9.91 -23.10 13.91
C ASN A 437 10.35 -24.16 14.92
N SER A 438 11.04 -25.18 14.41
CA SER A 438 11.66 -26.24 15.20
C SER A 438 12.94 -26.71 14.52
N SER A 439 13.96 -27.10 15.28
CA SER A 439 15.17 -27.73 14.72
C SER A 439 15.10 -29.27 14.74
N ASP A 440 14.17 -29.85 15.48
CA ASP A 440 14.14 -31.27 15.81
C ASP A 440 12.75 -31.93 15.72
N LEU A 441 11.71 -31.18 15.33
CA LEU A 441 10.28 -31.56 15.40
C LEU A 441 9.76 -31.79 16.83
N GLN A 442 10.60 -31.61 17.85
CA GLN A 442 10.27 -31.86 19.25
C GLN A 442 9.92 -30.57 19.99
N THR A 443 10.71 -29.52 19.77
CA THR A 443 10.62 -28.23 20.45
C THR A 443 10.25 -27.15 19.44
N TRP A 444 9.17 -26.42 19.70
CA TRP A 444 8.61 -25.43 18.79
C TRP A 444 8.64 -24.03 19.39
N THR A 445 9.01 -23.03 18.59
CA THR A 445 9.03 -21.61 18.98
C THR A 445 8.13 -20.81 18.04
N LYS A 446 7.10 -20.15 18.60
CA LYS A 446 6.23 -19.23 17.84
C LYS A 446 7.05 -18.03 17.34
N LEU A 447 6.74 -17.54 16.14
CA LEU A 447 7.40 -16.41 15.50
C LEU A 447 6.42 -15.21 15.46
N PRO A 448 6.34 -14.39 16.52
CA PRO A 448 5.35 -13.31 16.61
C PRO A 448 5.51 -12.26 15.51
N ASP A 449 6.75 -12.01 15.06
CA ASP A 449 7.06 -11.05 13.99
C ASP A 449 6.75 -11.61 12.58
N ALA A 450 6.51 -12.91 12.46
CA ALA A 450 6.13 -13.58 11.21
C ALA A 450 4.61 -13.83 11.22
N THR A 451 3.86 -12.88 10.66
CA THR A 451 2.40 -12.99 10.47
C THR A 451 2.06 -12.57 9.05
N PHE A 452 1.41 -13.47 8.30
CA PHE A 452 0.98 -13.21 6.92
C PHE A 452 -0.51 -12.86 6.87
N GLY A 453 -0.87 -11.93 5.99
CA GLY A 453 -2.27 -11.55 5.76
C GLY A 453 -2.89 -10.69 6.86
N THR A 454 -2.08 -9.87 7.56
CA THR A 454 -2.55 -9.04 8.69
C THR A 454 -3.73 -8.13 8.37
N ASN A 455 -4.05 -7.87 7.09
CA ASN A 455 -5.13 -7.00 6.61
C ASN A 455 -6.30 -7.73 5.92
N ARG A 456 -6.25 -9.06 5.77
CA ARG A 456 -7.30 -9.81 5.06
C ARG A 456 -7.44 -11.25 5.55
N TYR A 457 -8.53 -11.91 5.16
CA TYR A 457 -8.72 -13.33 5.44
C TYR A 457 -7.68 -14.15 4.66
N THR A 458 -6.85 -14.92 5.36
CA THR A 458 -5.72 -15.68 4.77
C THR A 458 -5.57 -17.04 5.45
N ALA A 459 -6.65 -17.83 5.48
CA ALA A 459 -6.59 -19.19 6.01
C ALA A 459 -5.48 -19.98 5.27
N CYS A 460 -4.56 -20.62 6.02
CA CYS A 460 -3.38 -21.29 5.49
C CYS A 460 -3.54 -22.81 5.52
N PRO A 461 -3.90 -23.42 4.38
CA PRO A 461 -3.97 -24.86 4.20
C PRO A 461 -2.62 -25.53 3.94
N GLU A 462 -1.64 -24.86 3.30
CA GLU A 462 -0.40 -25.54 2.86
C GLU A 462 0.83 -24.62 2.82
N ILE A 463 1.96 -25.09 3.36
CA ILE A 463 3.30 -24.47 3.26
C ILE A 463 4.31 -25.44 2.65
N HIS A 464 5.17 -24.94 1.75
CA HIS A 464 6.30 -25.67 1.17
C HIS A 464 7.56 -24.81 1.15
N TYR A 465 8.74 -25.42 1.22
CA TYR A 465 10.00 -24.72 0.97
C TYR A 465 10.64 -25.26 -0.31
N SER A 466 10.83 -24.38 -1.28
CA SER A 466 11.39 -24.72 -2.58
C SER A 466 12.28 -23.58 -3.09
N LYS A 467 13.45 -23.94 -3.63
CA LYS A 467 14.39 -23.02 -4.30
C LYS A 467 14.66 -21.70 -3.56
N GLY A 468 14.78 -21.76 -2.24
CA GLY A 468 15.10 -20.58 -1.41
C GLY A 468 13.90 -19.76 -0.94
N TYR A 469 12.68 -20.25 -1.17
CA TYR A 469 11.44 -19.58 -0.78
C TYR A 469 10.53 -20.55 -0.03
N TYR A 470 9.87 -20.03 1.01
CA TYR A 470 8.65 -20.58 1.55
C TYR A 470 7.48 -20.15 0.67
N TYR A 471 6.76 -21.10 0.11
CA TYR A 471 5.51 -20.90 -0.60
C TYR A 471 4.36 -21.23 0.34
N VAL A 472 3.34 -20.37 0.37
CA VAL A 472 2.10 -20.61 1.12
C VAL A 472 0.95 -20.52 0.14
N LEU A 473 0.19 -21.61 0.02
CA LEU A 473 -1.13 -21.58 -0.60
C LEU A 473 -2.12 -21.21 0.49
N TYR A 474 -2.93 -20.19 0.24
CA TYR A 474 -3.83 -19.62 1.23
C TYR A 474 -5.20 -19.29 0.63
N LEU A 475 -6.22 -19.31 1.47
CA LEU A 475 -7.60 -19.10 1.07
C LEU A 475 -7.99 -17.63 1.31
N GLU A 476 -8.57 -16.98 0.30
CA GLU A 476 -9.23 -15.68 0.46
C GLU A 476 -10.77 -15.80 0.35
N ASN A 477 -11.48 -14.99 1.14
CA ASN A 477 -12.95 -14.88 1.11
C ASN A 477 -13.38 -13.57 0.41
N ARG A 478 -13.98 -13.70 -0.78
CA ARG A 478 -14.32 -12.59 -1.68
C ARG A 478 -15.62 -11.89 -1.30
N LYS A 479 -15.59 -11.11 -0.21
CA LYS A 479 -16.73 -10.31 0.25
C LYS A 479 -17.22 -9.29 -0.81
N PRO A 480 -18.54 -9.01 -0.86
CA PRO A 480 -19.60 -9.47 0.03
C PRO A 480 -20.16 -10.87 -0.32
N ARG A 481 -19.72 -11.48 -1.42
CA ARG A 481 -20.15 -12.83 -1.79
C ARG A 481 -19.47 -13.83 -0.86
N HIS A 482 -20.20 -14.81 -0.34
CA HIS A 482 -19.58 -15.96 0.33
C HIS A 482 -18.96 -16.82 -0.79
N TYR A 483 -17.67 -16.61 -1.07
CA TYR A 483 -16.97 -17.20 -2.20
C TYR A 483 -15.49 -17.32 -1.87
N TYR A 484 -14.92 -18.51 -2.07
CA TYR A 484 -13.61 -18.89 -1.58
C TYR A 484 -12.71 -19.36 -2.73
N GLU A 485 -11.52 -18.79 -2.79
CA GLU A 485 -10.51 -19.04 -3.83
C GLU A 485 -9.14 -19.23 -3.19
N THR A 486 -8.33 -20.12 -3.77
CA THR A 486 -6.95 -20.35 -3.32
C THR A 486 -6.01 -19.39 -4.05
N TYR A 487 -5.15 -18.78 -3.26
CA TYR A 487 -4.10 -17.85 -3.65
C TYR A 487 -2.73 -18.44 -3.27
N LEU A 488 -1.67 -17.89 -3.86
CA LEU A 488 -0.29 -18.26 -3.63
C LEU A 488 0.54 -17.02 -3.25
N THR A 489 1.36 -17.17 -2.22
CA THR A 489 2.36 -16.19 -1.80
C THR A 489 3.70 -16.89 -1.56
N ARG A 490 4.79 -16.13 -1.56
CA ARG A 490 6.12 -16.63 -1.20
C ARG A 490 6.92 -15.66 -0.33
N SER A 491 7.83 -16.18 0.49
CA SER A 491 8.73 -15.40 1.33
C SER A 491 10.07 -16.10 1.50
N LYS A 492 11.14 -15.34 1.71
CA LYS A 492 12.47 -15.90 2.08
C LYS A 492 12.65 -16.04 3.59
N ASP A 493 11.93 -15.23 4.37
CA ASP A 493 12.16 -15.00 5.79
C ASP A 493 10.88 -15.12 6.64
N LEU A 494 9.74 -15.47 6.03
CA LEU A 494 8.40 -15.54 6.63
C LEU A 494 7.82 -14.20 7.09
N VAL A 495 8.53 -13.09 6.85
CA VAL A 495 8.12 -11.73 7.26
C VAL A 495 7.75 -10.91 6.03
N HIS A 496 8.57 -10.96 4.99
CA HIS A 496 8.35 -10.22 3.75
C HIS A 496 7.75 -11.13 2.70
N TRP A 497 6.52 -10.83 2.28
CA TRP A 497 5.74 -11.67 1.39
C TRP A 497 5.57 -11.06 0.00
N GLU A 498 5.63 -11.93 -1.00
CA GLU A 498 5.42 -11.64 -2.42
C GLU A 498 4.22 -12.48 -2.93
N LEU A 499 3.10 -11.83 -3.18
CA LEU A 499 1.92 -12.44 -3.79
C LEU A 499 2.20 -12.78 -5.25
N SER A 500 1.70 -13.91 -5.72
CA SER A 500 1.72 -14.22 -7.15
C SER A 500 0.83 -13.23 -7.92
N SER A 501 1.33 -12.73 -9.05
CA SER A 501 0.54 -11.94 -10.01
C SER A 501 -0.48 -12.80 -10.78
N ALA A 502 -0.37 -14.13 -10.69
CA ALA A 502 -1.31 -15.07 -11.29
C ALA A 502 -2.47 -15.44 -10.35
N ASN A 503 -2.54 -14.86 -9.15
CA ASN A 503 -3.62 -15.10 -8.21
C ASN A 503 -5.00 -14.66 -8.74
N PRO A 504 -6.09 -15.40 -8.42
CA PRO A 504 -6.11 -16.66 -7.67
C PRO A 504 -5.56 -17.85 -8.49
N VAL A 505 -4.95 -18.82 -7.82
CA VAL A 505 -4.40 -20.03 -8.46
C VAL A 505 -5.40 -21.19 -8.55
N LEU A 506 -6.43 -21.20 -7.70
CA LEU A 506 -7.62 -22.06 -7.85
C LEU A 506 -8.89 -21.25 -7.57
N SER A 507 -9.85 -21.35 -8.49
CA SER A 507 -11.17 -20.73 -8.37
C SER A 507 -12.26 -21.73 -8.76
N PRO A 508 -13.44 -21.67 -8.12
CA PRO A 508 -14.60 -22.43 -8.57
C PRO A 508 -14.96 -22.11 -10.02
N SER A 509 -14.92 -23.11 -10.90
CA SER A 509 -15.17 -22.97 -12.34
C SER A 509 -16.22 -23.97 -12.85
N GLY A 510 -16.35 -25.12 -12.18
CA GLY A 510 -17.34 -26.15 -12.50
C GLY A 510 -18.70 -25.93 -11.81
N LEU A 511 -19.79 -26.36 -12.45
CA LEU A 511 -21.12 -26.40 -11.82
C LEU A 511 -21.14 -27.27 -10.54
N ASP A 512 -20.24 -28.24 -10.45
CA ASP A 512 -20.05 -29.15 -9.31
C ASP A 512 -18.99 -28.65 -8.31
N GLU A 513 -18.55 -27.39 -8.40
CA GLU A 513 -17.60 -26.78 -7.47
C GLU A 513 -18.23 -25.73 -6.55
N GLY A 514 -19.45 -25.27 -6.89
CA GLY A 514 -20.21 -24.33 -6.06
C GLY A 514 -19.55 -22.95 -5.95
N ILE A 515 -19.10 -22.63 -4.74
CA ILE A 515 -18.53 -21.33 -4.36
C ILE A 515 -17.20 -21.49 -3.60
N ASN A 516 -16.58 -22.67 -3.66
CA ASN A 516 -15.41 -23.02 -2.87
C ASN A 516 -14.34 -23.73 -3.70
N ALA A 517 -13.11 -23.25 -3.62
CA ALA A 517 -11.89 -23.94 -4.03
C ALA A 517 -10.86 -23.73 -2.91
N SER A 518 -10.95 -24.55 -1.86
CA SER A 518 -10.20 -24.40 -0.60
C SER A 518 -9.33 -25.62 -0.30
N ASP A 519 -8.62 -25.55 0.82
CA ASP A 519 -7.85 -26.66 1.41
C ASP A 519 -6.97 -27.40 0.40
N PRO A 520 -6.20 -26.69 -0.47
CA PRO A 520 -5.22 -27.30 -1.34
C PRO A 520 -4.21 -28.12 -0.55
N ALA A 521 -3.84 -29.28 -1.07
CA ALA A 521 -2.72 -30.07 -0.58
C ALA A 521 -2.00 -30.71 -1.78
N LEU A 522 -0.66 -30.78 -1.71
CA LEU A 522 0.17 -31.17 -2.85
C LEU A 522 1.06 -32.35 -2.51
N VAL A 523 1.27 -33.20 -3.51
CA VAL A 523 2.32 -34.23 -3.45
C VAL A 523 2.96 -34.39 -4.82
N GLU A 524 4.27 -34.58 -4.82
CA GLU A 524 4.97 -35.05 -6.00
C GLU A 524 4.91 -36.58 -6.05
N PHE A 525 4.36 -37.13 -7.12
CA PHE A 525 4.27 -38.57 -7.36
C PHE A 525 4.55 -38.86 -8.83
N GLU A 526 5.42 -39.83 -9.10
CA GLU A 526 5.83 -40.22 -10.46
C GLU A 526 6.32 -39.06 -11.35
N GLY A 527 6.93 -38.04 -10.76
CA GLY A 527 7.44 -36.85 -11.46
C GLY A 527 6.37 -35.83 -11.86
N GLN A 528 5.17 -35.96 -11.31
CA GLN A 528 4.05 -35.05 -11.50
C GLN A 528 3.60 -34.47 -10.16
N THR A 529 3.00 -33.29 -10.18
CA THR A 529 2.45 -32.64 -9.00
C THR A 529 0.96 -32.87 -8.96
N HIS A 530 0.50 -33.60 -7.95
CA HIS A 530 -0.92 -33.86 -7.72
C HIS A 530 -1.45 -32.82 -6.75
N VAL A 531 -2.43 -32.03 -7.18
CA VAL A 531 -3.07 -30.99 -6.37
C VAL A 531 -4.47 -31.44 -6.02
N TYR A 532 -4.69 -31.66 -4.73
CA TYR A 532 -6.01 -31.99 -4.17
C TYR A 532 -6.60 -30.73 -3.56
N TYR A 533 -7.89 -30.50 -3.75
CA TYR A 533 -8.55 -29.31 -3.21
C TYR A 533 -10.04 -29.58 -3.00
N SER A 534 -10.60 -28.86 -2.03
CA SER A 534 -11.99 -28.98 -1.62
C SER A 534 -12.88 -28.03 -2.40
N VAL A 535 -14.03 -28.53 -2.81
CA VAL A 535 -15.04 -27.80 -3.57
C VAL A 535 -16.43 -27.94 -2.97
N GLY A 536 -17.29 -26.94 -3.17
CA GLY A 536 -18.65 -26.93 -2.64
C GLY A 536 -19.12 -25.59 -2.10
N ASP A 537 -19.89 -25.63 -1.02
CA ASP A 537 -20.58 -24.45 -0.46
C ASP A 537 -20.14 -24.13 0.98
N GLN A 538 -19.20 -24.90 1.56
CA GLN A 538 -18.71 -24.89 2.96
C GLN A 538 -19.80 -25.05 4.05
N LEU A 539 -21.04 -24.67 3.79
CA LEU A 539 -22.17 -24.69 4.73
C LEU A 539 -23.14 -25.84 4.48
N THR A 540 -23.20 -26.35 3.23
CA THR A 540 -24.20 -27.36 2.84
C THR A 540 -23.58 -28.67 2.39
N TRP A 541 -22.53 -28.66 1.58
CA TRP A 541 -21.84 -29.85 1.09
C TRP A 541 -20.40 -29.50 0.69
N MET A 542 -19.52 -30.50 0.75
CA MET A 542 -18.14 -30.42 0.26
C MET A 542 -17.69 -31.73 -0.37
N ASN A 543 -16.83 -31.63 -1.38
CA ASN A 543 -16.20 -32.73 -2.10
C ASN A 543 -14.71 -32.43 -2.29
N VAL A 544 -13.90 -33.43 -2.59
CA VAL A 544 -12.49 -33.25 -2.94
C VAL A 544 -12.25 -33.62 -4.40
N LYS A 545 -11.62 -32.71 -5.14
CA LYS A 545 -11.12 -32.93 -6.49
C LYS A 545 -9.60 -33.07 -6.50
N ARG A 546 -9.08 -33.65 -7.58
CA ARG A 546 -7.64 -33.70 -7.89
C ARG A 546 -7.40 -33.20 -9.30
N GLY A 547 -6.47 -32.25 -9.45
CA GLY A 547 -5.83 -31.91 -10.71
C GLY A 547 -4.37 -32.38 -10.72
N VAL A 548 -3.80 -32.56 -11.91
CA VAL A 548 -2.41 -32.99 -12.10
C VAL A 548 -1.66 -31.95 -12.91
N TYR A 549 -0.57 -31.42 -12.37
CA TYR A 549 0.37 -30.60 -13.10
C TYR A 549 1.51 -31.47 -13.67
N PRO A 550 1.83 -31.39 -14.97
CA PRO A 550 2.83 -32.24 -15.62
C PRO A 550 4.28 -31.77 -15.34
N GLY A 551 4.65 -31.73 -14.06
CA GLY A 551 5.99 -31.35 -13.59
C GLY A 551 6.13 -31.47 -12.07
N THR A 552 7.34 -31.21 -11.59
CA THR A 552 7.71 -31.22 -10.16
C THR A 552 7.01 -30.11 -9.38
N ILE A 553 6.99 -30.22 -8.05
CA ILE A 553 6.41 -29.16 -7.19
C ILE A 553 7.15 -27.84 -7.36
N ASP A 554 8.47 -27.90 -7.56
CA ASP A 554 9.31 -26.73 -7.86
C ASP A 554 8.84 -26.01 -9.12
N GLU A 555 8.61 -26.75 -10.20
CA GLU A 555 8.13 -26.21 -11.48
C GLU A 555 6.69 -25.67 -11.37
N TYR A 556 5.84 -26.32 -10.56
CA TYR A 556 4.48 -25.85 -10.29
C TYR A 556 4.50 -24.49 -9.57
N PHE A 557 5.30 -24.32 -8.51
CA PHE A 557 5.36 -23.02 -7.84
C PHE A 557 5.98 -21.94 -8.74
N GLU A 558 7.04 -22.27 -9.48
CA GLU A 558 7.68 -21.31 -10.39
C GLU A 558 6.78 -20.83 -11.53
N SER A 559 5.83 -21.65 -12.00
CA SER A 559 4.92 -21.24 -13.08
C SER A 559 4.08 -20.01 -12.71
N PHE A 560 3.80 -19.81 -11.41
CA PHE A 560 3.07 -18.66 -10.89
C PHE A 560 3.94 -17.42 -10.60
N TYR A 561 5.27 -17.51 -10.77
CA TYR A 561 6.22 -16.41 -10.53
C TYR A 561 7.09 -16.12 -11.76
N THR A 562 6.51 -16.24 -12.94
CA THR A 562 7.11 -15.81 -14.21
C THR A 562 7.25 -14.27 -14.34
N GLN A 563 6.65 -13.53 -13.42
CA GLN A 563 6.83 -12.09 -13.20
C GLN A 563 7.24 -11.85 -11.74
N PRO A 564 7.86 -10.70 -11.40
CA PRO A 564 8.11 -10.33 -10.01
C PRO A 564 6.82 -10.41 -9.19
N GLY A 565 6.91 -10.97 -7.98
CA GLY A 565 5.76 -11.04 -7.09
C GLY A 565 5.36 -9.65 -6.58
N ILE A 566 4.08 -9.49 -6.27
CA ILE A 566 3.51 -8.25 -5.75
C ILE A 566 3.75 -8.21 -4.25
N ARG A 567 4.48 -7.21 -3.74
CA ARG A 567 4.78 -7.11 -2.31
C ARG A 567 3.50 -6.99 -1.48
N ASP A 568 3.35 -7.84 -0.47
CA ASP A 568 2.29 -7.67 0.53
C ASP A 568 2.75 -6.67 1.58
N HIS A 569 1.95 -5.63 1.77
CA HIS A 569 2.24 -4.55 2.71
C HIS A 569 1.51 -4.75 4.05
N GLY A 570 0.55 -5.67 4.19
CA GLY A 570 -0.17 -5.88 5.45
C GLY A 570 -0.99 -4.67 5.91
N THR A 571 -1.33 -4.59 7.21
CA THR A 571 -2.10 -3.43 7.75
C THR A 571 -1.24 -2.18 7.86
N PRO A 572 -1.85 -0.99 7.74
CA PRO A 572 -1.20 0.27 8.10
C PRO A 572 -0.53 0.22 9.49
N ALA A 573 -1.17 -0.41 10.48
CA ALA A 573 -0.61 -0.56 11.82
C ALA A 573 0.66 -1.44 11.84
N ALA A 574 0.67 -2.56 11.13
CA ALA A 574 1.85 -3.41 10.99
C ALA A 574 2.97 -2.67 10.25
N GLN A 575 2.63 -1.91 9.20
CA GLN A 575 3.58 -1.08 8.46
C GLN A 575 4.16 0.06 9.30
N ARG A 576 3.48 0.51 10.35
CA ARG A 576 3.96 1.54 11.28
C ARG A 576 4.68 0.97 12.51
N ALA A 577 4.70 -0.36 12.69
CA ALA A 577 5.30 -1.00 13.86
C ALA A 577 6.80 -0.69 14.01
N TRP A 578 7.51 -0.54 12.88
CA TRP A 578 8.95 -0.21 12.86
C TRP A 578 9.28 1.02 13.71
N TYR A 579 8.37 1.98 13.81
CA TYR A 579 8.59 3.24 14.50
C TYR A 579 8.87 3.03 15.99
N LYS A 580 8.12 2.12 16.62
CA LYS A 580 8.34 1.77 18.03
C LYS A 580 9.67 1.07 18.25
N ASP A 581 10.24 0.42 17.23
CA ASP A 581 11.50 -0.33 17.35
C ASP A 581 12.73 0.51 16.97
N ALA A 582 12.53 1.55 16.17
CA ALA A 582 13.57 2.43 15.66
C ALA A 582 14.32 3.22 16.74
N LYS A 583 13.58 3.78 17.72
CA LYS A 583 14.07 4.56 18.89
C LYS A 583 14.89 5.82 18.62
N PHE A 584 15.62 5.91 17.52
CA PHE A 584 16.55 7.00 17.25
C PHE A 584 16.47 7.45 15.79
N GLY A 585 16.25 8.75 15.59
CA GLY A 585 16.21 9.42 14.30
C GLY A 585 17.03 10.71 14.28
N VAL A 586 17.30 11.22 13.08
CA VAL A 586 17.98 12.51 12.86
C VAL A 586 16.99 13.52 12.28
N PHE A 587 16.88 14.69 12.90
CA PHE A 587 16.15 15.82 12.36
C PHE A 587 17.10 16.70 11.54
N VAL A 588 16.66 17.18 10.39
CA VAL A 588 17.43 18.14 9.59
C VAL A 588 16.58 19.38 9.33
N HIS A 589 17.03 20.52 9.86
CA HIS A 589 16.48 21.84 9.56
C HIS A 589 17.39 22.58 8.60
N TRP A 590 16.99 22.59 7.33
CA TRP A 590 17.69 23.27 6.25
C TRP A 590 16.75 24.07 5.35
N GLY A 591 17.16 25.26 4.95
CA GLY A 591 16.35 26.25 4.23
C GLY A 591 17.10 27.57 4.07
N LEU A 592 16.42 28.63 3.65
CA LEU A 592 17.02 29.94 3.36
C LEU A 592 17.60 30.61 4.60
N TYR A 593 17.06 30.31 5.78
CA TYR A 593 17.66 30.71 7.05
C TYR A 593 19.11 30.23 7.23
N SER A 594 19.58 29.21 6.50
CA SER A 594 21.00 28.81 6.49
C SER A 594 21.90 29.81 5.75
N VAL A 595 21.37 30.55 4.77
CA VAL A 595 22.06 31.67 4.09
C VAL A 595 22.15 32.86 5.04
N HIS A 596 21.05 33.15 5.75
CA HIS A 596 21.00 34.24 6.71
C HIS A 596 21.90 33.99 7.94
N ALA A 597 21.92 32.75 8.44
CA ALA A 597 22.84 32.19 9.45
C ALA A 597 22.92 32.90 10.83
N ARG A 598 22.01 33.84 11.12
CA ARG A 598 21.97 34.58 12.40
C ARG A 598 20.53 34.90 12.81
N ASN A 599 20.33 35.16 14.10
CA ASN A 599 19.13 35.81 14.63
C ASN A 599 19.58 36.59 15.88
N ASP A 600 19.59 37.91 15.77
CA ASP A 600 20.03 38.84 16.81
C ASP A 600 18.88 39.20 17.77
N ALA A 601 17.63 38.94 17.37
CA ALA A 601 16.42 39.21 18.14
C ALA A 601 15.83 37.98 18.85
N GLY A 602 16.34 36.78 18.58
CA GLY A 602 15.79 35.52 19.07
C GLY A 602 16.78 34.35 19.10
N ALA A 603 16.31 33.22 19.62
CA ALA A 603 17.14 32.03 19.82
C ALA A 603 17.38 31.24 18.53
N TYR A 604 16.35 31.11 17.69
CA TYR A 604 16.34 30.21 16.53
C TYR A 604 16.53 30.96 15.23
N VAL A 605 17.51 30.56 14.42
CA VAL A 605 17.79 31.23 13.13
C VAL A 605 16.66 31.06 12.11
N SER A 606 15.95 29.92 12.16
CA SER A 606 14.76 29.67 11.33
C SER A 606 13.56 30.56 11.66
N TRP A 607 13.64 31.37 12.73
CA TRP A 607 12.63 32.35 13.13
C TRP A 607 13.04 33.81 12.86
N ALA A 608 14.22 34.05 12.25
CA ALA A 608 14.75 35.40 12.06
C ALA A 608 13.78 36.34 11.32
N MET A 609 13.06 35.83 10.32
CA MET A 609 12.06 36.61 9.59
C MET A 609 10.99 37.20 10.52
N ASN A 610 10.47 36.41 11.46
CA ASN A 610 9.50 36.88 12.43
C ASN A 610 10.14 37.71 13.54
N ASP A 611 11.27 37.28 14.11
CA ASP A 611 11.85 37.90 15.31
C ASP A 611 12.44 39.28 14.99
N GLU A 612 13.15 39.40 13.88
CA GLU A 612 13.74 40.65 13.40
C GLU A 612 12.77 41.49 12.55
N LYS A 613 11.55 40.98 12.31
CA LYS A 613 10.52 41.63 11.49
C LYS A 613 11.01 41.93 10.06
N ILE A 614 11.73 40.98 9.47
CA ILE A 614 12.21 41.07 8.09
C ILE A 614 11.02 40.95 7.15
N SER A 615 10.89 41.89 6.22
CA SER A 615 9.80 41.85 5.25
C SER A 615 10.00 40.70 4.25
N VAL A 616 8.90 40.21 3.65
CA VAL A 616 8.97 39.22 2.56
C VAL A 616 9.90 39.69 1.43
N ALA A 617 9.84 40.99 1.10
CA ALA A 617 10.66 41.57 0.03
C ALA A 617 12.16 41.56 0.35
N ASP A 618 12.54 41.65 1.63
CA ASP A 618 13.93 41.63 2.06
C ASP A 618 14.45 40.20 2.30
N TYR A 619 13.56 39.26 2.62
CA TYR A 619 13.93 37.86 2.89
C TYR A 619 13.95 36.99 1.63
N ALA A 620 13.00 37.18 0.71
CA ALA A 620 12.88 36.39 -0.51
C ALA A 620 14.15 36.31 -1.37
N PRO A 621 15.00 37.37 -1.47
CA PRO A 621 16.25 37.29 -2.22
C PRO A 621 17.30 36.30 -1.67
N TYR A 622 17.11 35.70 -0.49
CA TYR A 622 17.97 34.61 -0.03
C TYR A 622 17.78 33.34 -0.88
N ALA A 623 16.62 33.15 -1.53
CA ALA A 623 16.40 32.04 -2.46
C ALA A 623 17.36 32.07 -3.66
N ASP A 624 17.75 33.26 -4.10
CA ASP A 624 18.70 33.44 -5.21
C ASP A 624 20.17 33.30 -4.77
N GLN A 625 20.42 33.25 -3.46
CA GLN A 625 21.74 33.07 -2.85
C GLN A 625 21.96 31.64 -2.33
N PHE A 626 20.89 30.86 -2.21
CA PHE A 626 20.94 29.49 -1.75
C PHE A 626 21.42 28.56 -2.86
N ILE A 627 22.74 28.34 -2.90
CA ILE A 627 23.42 27.53 -3.92
C ILE A 627 24.27 26.48 -3.19
N PRO A 628 23.68 25.33 -2.83
CA PRO A 628 24.34 24.37 -1.98
C PRO A 628 25.28 23.45 -2.77
N ALA A 629 26.46 23.98 -3.09
CA ALA A 629 27.41 23.33 -4.00
C ALA A 629 28.04 22.05 -3.43
N LYS A 630 27.91 21.81 -2.12
CA LYS A 630 28.48 20.67 -1.42
C LYS A 630 27.44 19.70 -0.86
N PHE A 631 26.15 19.96 -1.09
CA PHE A 631 25.10 19.04 -0.69
C PHE A 631 25.20 17.70 -1.45
N ASP A 632 25.22 16.62 -0.67
CA ASP A 632 25.19 15.24 -1.14
C ASP A 632 24.25 14.41 -0.24
N ALA A 633 23.17 13.90 -0.84
CA ALA A 633 22.16 13.12 -0.14
C ALA A 633 22.67 11.75 0.36
N ASP A 634 23.55 11.09 -0.41
CA ASP A 634 24.16 9.81 -0.01
C ASP A 634 25.05 10.01 1.22
N GLU A 635 25.78 11.13 1.27
CA GLU A 635 26.63 11.52 2.40
C GLU A 635 25.84 11.78 3.68
N TRP A 636 24.70 12.47 3.58
CA TRP A 636 23.82 12.67 4.72
C TRP A 636 23.26 11.33 5.23
N MET A 637 22.77 10.46 4.34
CA MET A 637 22.25 9.15 4.71
C MET A 637 23.33 8.24 5.31
N ARG A 638 24.57 8.35 4.83
CA ARG A 638 25.72 7.69 5.43
C ARG A 638 25.92 8.14 6.88
N LEU A 639 25.91 9.45 7.14
CA LEU A 639 26.05 9.97 8.50
C LEU A 639 24.90 9.53 9.42
N VAL A 640 23.65 9.53 8.93
CA VAL A 640 22.48 9.02 9.68
C VAL A 640 22.69 7.55 10.08
N LYS A 641 23.19 6.72 9.16
CA LYS A 641 23.50 5.32 9.41
C LYS A 641 24.67 5.13 10.38
N GLU A 642 25.75 5.91 10.22
CA GLU A 642 26.90 5.94 11.14
C GLU A 642 26.49 6.33 12.56
N ALA A 643 25.50 7.21 12.70
CA ALA A 643 24.93 7.59 13.99
C ALA A 643 24.18 6.44 14.69
N GLY A 644 23.84 5.38 13.96
CA GLY A 644 22.92 4.34 14.40
C GLY A 644 21.45 4.78 14.33
N ALA A 645 21.11 5.90 13.70
CA ALA A 645 19.71 6.25 13.51
C ALA A 645 19.04 5.28 12.53
N ARG A 646 17.71 5.17 12.60
CA ARG A 646 16.89 4.32 11.71
C ARG A 646 16.03 5.12 10.75
N TYR A 647 15.91 6.42 10.99
CA TYR A 647 15.10 7.32 10.20
C TYR A 647 15.63 8.75 10.21
N MET A 648 15.23 9.52 9.22
CA MET A 648 15.49 10.96 9.13
C MET A 648 14.18 11.73 8.91
N THR A 649 14.03 12.88 9.57
CA THR A 649 12.97 13.84 9.28
C THR A 649 13.59 15.11 8.70
N PHE A 650 13.15 15.52 7.51
CA PHE A 650 13.70 16.67 6.79
C PHE A 650 12.69 17.79 6.63
N THR A 651 13.10 19.05 6.82
CA THR A 651 12.26 20.23 6.56
C THR A 651 11.96 20.39 5.07
N SER A 652 10.86 19.80 4.60
CA SER A 652 10.36 20.01 3.23
C SER A 652 9.85 21.44 3.03
N LYS A 653 9.28 22.06 4.07
CA LYS A 653 8.94 23.48 4.13
C LYS A 653 8.95 23.95 5.59
N HIS A 654 9.60 25.06 5.88
CA HIS A 654 9.56 25.72 7.20
C HIS A 654 8.67 26.98 7.17
N HIS A 655 8.50 27.65 8.31
CA HIS A 655 7.67 28.86 8.46
C HIS A 655 7.97 29.98 7.46
N GLU A 656 9.20 30.07 6.95
CA GLU A 656 9.60 31.05 5.94
C GLU A 656 8.91 30.83 4.57
N GLY A 657 8.21 29.72 4.39
CA GLY A 657 7.42 29.40 3.19
C GLY A 657 8.21 28.85 2.01
N PHE A 658 9.55 28.78 2.10
CA PHE A 658 10.38 28.22 1.04
C PHE A 658 10.28 26.68 0.99
N SER A 659 9.88 26.16 -0.16
CA SER A 659 9.72 24.72 -0.37
C SER A 659 11.04 24.11 -0.84
N MET A 660 11.49 23.05 -0.18
CA MET A 660 12.75 22.33 -0.48
C MET A 660 12.56 21.22 -1.52
N PHE A 661 11.49 21.31 -2.30
CA PHE A 661 11.04 20.34 -3.28
C PHE A 661 10.38 21.06 -4.45
N ASP A 662 10.32 20.42 -5.61
CA ASP A 662 9.71 20.98 -6.83
C ASP A 662 8.18 21.04 -6.65
N SER A 663 7.66 22.23 -6.33
CA SER A 663 6.24 22.42 -6.05
C SER A 663 5.57 23.09 -7.22
N ALA A 664 4.51 22.46 -7.72
CA ALA A 664 3.60 23.05 -8.68
C ALA A 664 3.06 24.42 -8.21
N LEU A 665 2.85 24.58 -6.90
CA LEU A 665 1.97 25.62 -6.36
C LEU A 665 2.67 26.95 -6.06
N THR A 666 4.00 27.00 -6.17
CA THR A 666 4.78 28.21 -5.89
C THR A 666 6.09 28.19 -6.67
N ASP A 667 6.54 29.35 -7.15
CA ASP A 667 7.91 29.48 -7.69
C ASP A 667 8.94 29.75 -6.58
N TYR A 668 8.50 29.86 -5.32
CA TYR A 668 9.35 30.08 -4.15
C TYR A 668 9.80 28.73 -3.57
N ASP A 669 10.51 27.97 -4.40
CA ASP A 669 11.03 26.64 -4.07
C ASP A 669 12.46 26.43 -4.57
N SER A 670 13.06 25.29 -4.19
CA SER A 670 14.45 24.98 -4.53
C SER A 670 14.67 24.57 -5.99
N ALA A 671 13.63 24.16 -6.72
CA ALA A 671 13.73 23.71 -8.11
C ALA A 671 13.67 24.90 -9.09
N ASP A 672 12.85 25.92 -8.78
CA ASP A 672 12.66 27.11 -9.59
C ASP A 672 13.66 28.24 -9.27
N ARG A 673 14.31 28.20 -8.10
CA ARG A 673 15.28 29.23 -7.65
C ARG A 673 16.73 28.81 -7.88
N ALA A 674 17.68 29.56 -7.31
CA ALA A 674 19.10 29.41 -7.65
C ALA A 674 19.71 28.04 -7.36
N ALA A 675 19.14 27.29 -6.40
CA ALA A 675 19.54 25.91 -6.13
C ALA A 675 19.29 24.99 -7.33
N ASN A 676 18.18 25.20 -8.06
CA ASN A 676 17.73 24.45 -9.23
C ASN A 676 17.77 22.92 -9.03
N ARG A 677 17.30 22.46 -7.86
CA ARG A 677 17.33 21.07 -7.41
C ARG A 677 16.10 20.71 -6.58
N ASP A 678 15.65 19.47 -6.70
CA ASP A 678 14.62 18.86 -5.85
C ASP A 678 15.30 18.02 -4.75
N PHE A 679 15.52 18.64 -3.58
CA PHE A 679 16.23 17.99 -2.48
C PHE A 679 15.44 16.86 -1.84
N VAL A 680 14.11 16.97 -1.80
CA VAL A 680 13.24 15.91 -1.30
C VAL A 680 13.38 14.65 -2.16
N ARG A 681 13.39 14.76 -3.49
CA ARG A 681 13.63 13.60 -4.38
C ARG A 681 14.97 12.94 -4.11
N GLU A 682 16.03 13.73 -4.08
CA GLU A 682 17.40 13.24 -3.85
C GLU A 682 17.53 12.51 -2.51
N LEU A 683 16.96 13.05 -1.43
CA LEU A 683 16.99 12.44 -0.10
C LEU A 683 16.16 11.16 -0.02
N VAL A 684 15.00 11.09 -0.68
CA VAL A 684 14.19 9.85 -0.72
C VAL A 684 14.95 8.72 -1.39
N ASP A 685 15.60 9.00 -2.52
CA ASP A 685 16.30 8.00 -3.28
C ASP A 685 17.55 7.51 -2.52
N ALA A 686 18.27 8.42 -1.85
CA ALA A 686 19.38 8.07 -0.97
C ALA A 686 18.92 7.26 0.27
N ALA A 687 17.81 7.63 0.91
CA ALA A 687 17.28 6.92 2.08
C ALA A 687 16.91 5.47 1.74
N ARG A 688 16.21 5.27 0.61
CA ARG A 688 15.86 3.92 0.13
C ARG A 688 17.09 3.07 -0.16
N LYS A 689 18.11 3.65 -0.81
CA LYS A 689 19.39 2.97 -1.07
C LYS A 689 20.13 2.61 0.22
N ALA A 690 20.01 3.43 1.26
CA ALA A 690 20.64 3.20 2.56
C ALA A 690 19.87 2.24 3.48
N ASP A 691 18.65 1.85 3.10
CA ASP A 691 17.65 1.15 3.93
C ASP A 691 17.30 1.95 5.20
N LEU A 692 17.04 3.25 5.02
CA LEU A 692 16.61 4.17 6.06
C LEU A 692 15.22 4.68 5.77
N LYS A 693 14.48 4.93 6.85
CA LYS A 693 13.15 5.54 6.80
C LYS A 693 13.26 7.05 6.65
N ILE A 694 12.34 7.67 5.92
CA ILE A 694 12.34 9.13 5.70
C ILE A 694 10.96 9.73 5.86
N GLY A 695 10.88 10.78 6.69
CA GLY A 695 9.70 11.60 6.88
C GLY A 695 9.95 13.07 6.54
N PHE A 696 8.88 13.81 6.28
CA PHE A 696 8.95 15.23 5.94
C PHE A 696 8.31 16.09 7.00
N TYR A 697 9.11 16.97 7.58
CA TYR A 697 8.59 18.10 8.31
C TYR A 697 7.93 19.07 7.34
N TYR A 698 6.74 19.51 7.68
CA TYR A 698 5.98 20.47 6.90
C TYR A 698 5.31 21.50 7.80
N SER A 699 5.61 22.78 7.59
CA SER A 699 4.94 23.84 8.34
C SER A 699 3.58 24.19 7.75
N MET A 700 2.54 24.12 8.60
CA MET A 700 1.20 24.62 8.33
C MET A 700 1.18 26.15 8.24
N LEU A 701 2.08 26.81 8.97
CA LEU A 701 2.30 28.24 8.95
C LEU A 701 3.16 28.66 7.74
N ASP A 702 2.85 29.82 7.17
CA ASP A 702 3.57 30.34 6.01
C ASP A 702 3.68 31.87 6.05
N TRP A 703 4.89 32.38 6.30
CA TRP A 703 5.16 33.82 6.34
C TRP A 703 5.36 34.45 4.95
N TYR A 704 5.43 33.64 3.89
CA TYR A 704 5.59 34.11 2.52
C TYR A 704 4.25 34.21 1.79
N HIS A 705 3.39 33.19 1.90
CA HIS A 705 2.16 33.07 1.13
C HIS A 705 1.14 34.15 1.54
N PRO A 706 0.69 35.03 0.61
CA PRO A 706 -0.17 36.17 0.96
C PRO A 706 -1.52 35.74 1.54
N ASP A 707 -2.10 34.65 1.02
CA ASP A 707 -3.40 34.15 1.48
C ASP A 707 -3.33 33.57 2.90
N PHE A 708 -2.15 33.27 3.46
CA PHE A 708 -2.06 32.82 4.86
C PHE A 708 -2.69 33.85 5.82
N SER A 709 -2.42 35.14 5.58
CA SER A 709 -3.02 36.24 6.34
C SER A 709 -4.29 36.81 5.70
N ALA A 710 -4.39 36.79 4.37
CA ALA A 710 -5.48 37.45 3.65
C ALA A 710 -6.74 36.58 3.47
N ASP A 711 -6.57 35.27 3.23
CA ASP A 711 -7.65 34.30 2.93
C ASP A 711 -7.22 32.89 3.36
N LEU A 712 -7.24 32.66 4.68
CA LEU A 712 -6.79 31.41 5.27
C LEU A 712 -7.52 30.16 4.72
N PRO A 713 -8.85 30.15 4.52
CA PRO A 713 -9.53 29.00 3.91
C PRO A 713 -8.98 28.64 2.53
N LYS A 714 -8.69 29.63 1.68
CA LYS A 714 -8.10 29.40 0.37
C LYS A 714 -6.66 28.88 0.46
N TYR A 715 -5.85 29.45 1.34
CA TYR A 715 -4.50 28.91 1.63
C TYR A 715 -4.57 27.44 2.08
N ILE A 716 -5.52 27.11 2.95
CA ILE A 716 -5.68 25.73 3.44
C ILE A 716 -6.06 24.79 2.29
N ASP A 717 -7.11 25.11 1.54
CA ASP A 717 -7.67 24.22 0.51
C ASP A 717 -6.75 24.06 -0.72
N GLU A 718 -6.23 25.18 -1.24
CA GLU A 718 -5.50 25.18 -2.51
C GLU A 718 -3.99 24.96 -2.31
N PHE A 719 -3.40 25.51 -1.25
CA PHE A 719 -1.95 25.50 -1.05
C PHE A 719 -1.48 24.44 -0.07
N LEU A 720 -1.97 24.47 1.17
CA LEU A 720 -1.57 23.53 2.23
C LEU A 720 -1.93 22.08 1.88
N PHE A 721 -3.19 21.80 1.52
CA PHE A 721 -3.62 20.47 1.07
C PHE A 721 -2.93 20.05 -0.22
N GLY A 722 -2.72 21.00 -1.14
CA GLY A 722 -2.03 20.76 -2.40
C GLY A 722 -0.59 20.30 -2.19
N GLN A 723 0.22 21.06 -1.45
CA GLN A 723 1.64 20.73 -1.22
C GLN A 723 1.82 19.44 -0.42
N VAL A 724 0.98 19.17 0.59
CA VAL A 724 1.02 17.89 1.32
C VAL A 724 0.67 16.73 0.38
N ARG A 725 -0.28 16.92 -0.55
CA ARG A 725 -0.59 15.93 -1.58
C ARG A 725 0.58 15.71 -2.55
N GLU A 726 1.30 16.76 -2.96
CA GLU A 726 2.50 16.62 -3.79
C GLU A 726 3.56 15.74 -3.11
N LEU A 727 3.83 16.00 -1.82
CA LEU A 727 4.73 15.18 -1.01
C LEU A 727 4.28 13.70 -0.94
N CYS A 728 2.97 13.48 -0.84
CA CYS A 728 2.38 12.14 -0.78
C CYS A 728 2.26 11.41 -2.13
N THR A 729 2.53 12.05 -3.27
CA THR A 729 2.28 11.46 -4.60
C THR A 729 3.50 11.47 -5.51
N ASN A 730 4.29 12.54 -5.50
CA ASN A 730 5.41 12.70 -6.44
C ASN A 730 6.66 11.89 -6.03
N TYR A 731 6.74 11.51 -4.75
CA TYR A 731 7.97 10.97 -4.15
C TYR A 731 7.94 9.45 -3.89
N GLY A 732 6.89 8.73 -4.31
CA GLY A 732 6.68 7.31 -4.00
C GLY A 732 6.33 7.10 -2.52
N PRO A 733 6.51 5.89 -1.96
CA PRO A 733 6.24 5.64 -0.54
C PRO A 733 7.11 6.50 0.37
N ILE A 734 6.48 7.16 1.36
CA ILE A 734 7.14 7.96 2.41
C ILE A 734 6.74 7.42 3.80
N ASP A 735 7.58 7.62 4.82
CA ASP A 735 7.37 7.00 6.13
C ASP A 735 6.67 7.92 7.13
N GLY A 736 6.53 9.23 6.84
CA GLY A 736 5.74 10.13 7.69
C GLY A 736 5.70 11.58 7.24
N ILE A 737 4.70 12.30 7.76
CA ILE A 737 4.59 13.75 7.69
C ILE A 737 4.58 14.29 9.12
N TRP A 738 5.52 15.18 9.42
CA TRP A 738 5.71 15.80 10.71
C TRP A 738 5.23 17.25 10.62
N PHE A 739 4.02 17.54 11.11
CA PHE A 739 3.43 18.88 11.04
C PHE A 739 3.97 19.82 12.12
N ASP A 740 3.96 21.11 11.82
CA ASP A 740 4.31 22.17 12.77
C ASP A 740 3.67 23.51 12.38
N GLY A 741 3.62 24.48 13.29
CA GLY A 741 3.01 25.79 13.00
C GLY A 741 1.50 25.83 13.20
N GLU A 742 0.94 24.86 13.91
CA GLU A 742 -0.48 24.65 14.10
C GLU A 742 -1.13 25.60 15.13
N TRP A 743 -0.31 26.27 15.95
CA TRP A 743 -0.73 26.96 17.18
C TRP A 743 -1.65 28.17 16.99
N ASP A 744 -1.75 28.72 15.77
CA ASP A 744 -2.58 29.90 15.48
C ASP A 744 -4.08 29.57 15.45
N HIS A 745 -4.44 28.35 15.04
CA HIS A 745 -5.83 27.96 14.80
C HIS A 745 -6.17 26.56 15.36
N PRO A 746 -7.43 26.30 15.75
CA PRO A 746 -7.85 24.97 16.17
C PRO A 746 -7.83 23.98 14.99
N ALA A 747 -7.74 22.67 15.29
CA ALA A 747 -7.68 21.60 14.28
C ALA A 747 -8.83 21.62 13.27
N SER A 748 -10.02 22.09 13.67
CA SER A 748 -11.17 22.24 12.78
C SER A 748 -10.97 23.32 11.71
N THR A 749 -10.25 24.40 12.03
CA THR A 749 -9.92 25.45 11.05
C THR A 749 -8.88 24.94 10.07
N TRP A 750 -7.86 24.23 10.56
CA TRP A 750 -6.85 23.56 9.74
C TRP A 750 -7.39 22.40 8.90
N ARG A 751 -8.62 21.93 9.16
CA ARG A 751 -9.23 20.75 8.55
C ARG A 751 -8.36 19.49 8.72
N SER A 752 -7.77 19.33 9.90
CA SER A 752 -6.74 18.32 10.14
C SER A 752 -7.24 16.88 10.00
N GLU A 753 -8.51 16.60 10.31
CA GLU A 753 -9.10 15.27 10.07
C GLU A 753 -9.15 14.93 8.57
N GLU A 754 -9.55 15.88 7.73
CA GLU A 754 -9.55 15.71 6.27
C GLU A 754 -8.12 15.54 5.72
N MET A 755 -7.16 16.29 6.26
CA MET A 755 -5.75 16.19 5.89
C MET A 755 -5.17 14.82 6.24
N VAL A 756 -5.39 14.35 7.47
CA VAL A 756 -4.93 13.03 7.95
C VAL A 756 -5.55 11.91 7.10
N ASN A 757 -6.85 11.99 6.81
CA ASN A 757 -7.53 11.02 5.96
C ASN A 757 -6.98 11.01 4.53
N MET A 758 -6.67 12.18 3.97
CA MET A 758 -6.01 12.28 2.66
C MET A 758 -4.63 11.60 2.68
N ILE A 759 -3.80 11.89 3.68
CA ILE A 759 -2.47 11.29 3.82
C ILE A 759 -2.59 9.77 3.93
N HIS A 760 -3.43 9.23 4.82
CA HIS A 760 -3.57 7.77 4.96
C HIS A 760 -4.22 7.09 3.75
N THR A 761 -4.99 7.82 2.95
CA THR A 761 -5.50 7.30 1.67
C THR A 761 -4.37 7.16 0.64
N LEU A 762 -3.48 8.15 0.56
CA LEU A 762 -2.38 8.19 -0.41
C LEU A 762 -1.15 7.38 0.06
N GLN A 763 -0.90 7.36 1.37
CA GLN A 763 0.27 6.83 2.05
C GLN A 763 -0.17 6.11 3.34
N PRO A 764 -0.77 4.91 3.25
CA PRO A 764 -1.34 4.23 4.41
C PRO A 764 -0.34 3.96 5.55
N SER A 765 0.95 3.80 5.22
CA SER A 765 2.03 3.57 6.17
C SER A 765 2.63 4.83 6.79
N ALA A 766 2.31 6.03 6.30
CA ALA A 766 2.92 7.25 6.80
C ALA A 766 2.48 7.53 8.25
N LEU A 767 3.43 7.89 9.10
CA LEU A 767 3.20 8.35 10.47
C LEU A 767 2.90 9.85 10.49
N ILE A 768 1.95 10.26 11.34
CA ILE A 768 1.59 11.67 11.54
C ILE A 768 1.69 12.04 13.03
N ASN A 769 2.27 13.20 13.34
CA ASN A 769 2.43 13.68 14.71
C ASN A 769 1.18 14.41 15.24
N ASP A 770 1.20 14.81 16.52
CA ASP A 770 0.08 15.44 17.25
C ASP A 770 -0.02 16.96 17.10
N ARG A 771 0.77 17.57 16.21
CA ARG A 771 0.75 19.00 15.92
C ARG A 771 -0.27 19.36 14.85
N LEU A 772 -1.53 19.04 15.16
CA LEU A 772 -2.66 19.15 14.23
C LEU A 772 -3.60 20.32 14.54
N GLY A 773 -3.31 21.11 15.57
CA GLY A 773 -4.05 22.32 15.87
C GLY A 773 -3.78 22.85 17.27
N LYS A 774 -4.18 24.09 17.50
CA LYS A 774 -4.05 24.75 18.79
C LYS A 774 -4.70 23.94 19.92
N GLY A 775 -3.87 23.57 20.90
CA GLY A 775 -4.32 22.94 22.14
C GLY A 775 -4.67 21.46 22.04
N VAL A 776 -4.32 20.76 20.95
CA VAL A 776 -4.60 19.32 20.81
C VAL A 776 -3.35 18.44 20.89
N ARG A 777 -2.17 19.05 21.03
CA ARG A 777 -0.89 18.36 21.20
C ARG A 777 -0.89 17.55 22.49
N GLY A 778 -0.56 16.26 22.39
CA GLY A 778 -0.62 15.29 23.49
C GLY A 778 -2.02 14.76 23.80
N GLU A 779 -3.05 15.20 23.06
CA GLU A 779 -4.45 14.87 23.34
C GLU A 779 -5.17 14.23 22.13
N THR A 780 -4.87 14.66 20.91
CA THR A 780 -5.60 14.23 19.70
C THR A 780 -5.40 12.76 19.36
N GLU A 781 -6.50 12.06 19.07
CA GLU A 781 -6.47 10.67 18.60
C GLU A 781 -6.19 10.54 17.10
N LEU A 782 -6.19 11.64 16.36
CA LEU A 782 -5.86 11.66 14.93
C LEU A 782 -4.37 11.37 14.65
N ALA A 783 -3.51 11.51 15.66
CA ALA A 783 -2.07 11.35 15.52
C ALA A 783 -1.62 9.91 15.82
N ASP A 784 -0.61 9.45 15.09
CA ASP A 784 0.04 8.16 15.33
C ASP A 784 1.05 8.21 16.49
N PHE A 785 1.63 9.39 16.74
CA PHE A 785 2.58 9.60 17.83
C PHE A 785 2.56 11.04 18.37
N TYR A 786 2.96 11.21 19.63
CA TYR A 786 2.97 12.51 20.30
C TYR A 786 4.36 13.13 20.33
N THR A 787 4.47 14.47 20.31
CA THR A 787 5.79 15.13 20.35
C THR A 787 6.11 15.76 21.71
N ARG A 788 7.41 15.76 22.05
CA ARG A 788 8.01 16.51 23.16
C ARG A 788 9.19 17.31 22.62
N GLU A 789 9.16 18.62 22.80
CA GLU A 789 10.17 19.51 22.22
C GLU A 789 11.08 20.08 23.31
N GLN A 790 12.39 19.90 23.11
CA GLN A 790 13.46 20.45 23.93
C GLN A 790 13.44 19.96 25.40
N PRO A 791 14.53 20.16 26.16
CA PRO A 791 14.57 19.76 27.57
C PRO A 791 13.45 20.34 28.43
N SER A 792 12.87 21.47 28.04
CA SER A 792 11.72 22.08 28.70
C SER A 792 10.49 21.19 28.74
N GLU A 793 10.26 20.35 27.74
CA GLU A 793 9.16 19.38 27.76
C GLU A 793 9.66 17.97 28.09
N ILE A 794 10.83 17.59 27.56
CA ILE A 794 11.38 16.23 27.71
C ILE A 794 11.66 15.88 29.18
N ASN A 795 12.02 16.86 30.01
CA ASN A 795 12.32 16.64 31.43
C ASN A 795 11.07 16.41 32.31
N HIS A 796 9.87 16.61 31.77
CA HIS A 796 8.62 16.37 32.48
C HIS A 796 8.00 15.05 32.01
N ARG A 797 7.69 14.19 32.98
CA ARG A 797 6.98 12.94 32.74
C ARG A 797 5.48 13.21 32.71
N THR A 798 4.76 12.69 31.72
CA THR A 798 3.30 12.86 31.60
C THR A 798 2.54 11.64 32.08
N ASP A 799 1.28 11.79 32.49
CA ASP A 799 0.42 10.69 32.95
C ASP A 799 0.30 9.59 31.87
N SER A 800 0.29 9.97 30.58
CA SER A 800 0.33 9.02 29.46
C SER A 800 1.58 8.14 29.42
N GLU A 801 2.73 8.62 29.92
CA GLU A 801 3.96 7.82 30.05
C GLU A 801 3.90 6.84 31.23
N GLU A 802 2.88 6.97 32.09
CA GLU A 802 2.66 6.13 33.28
C GLU A 802 1.47 5.17 33.13
N GLU A 803 0.39 5.60 32.45
CA GLU A 803 -0.92 4.91 32.43
C GLU A 803 -1.26 4.24 31.09
N GLY A 804 -0.65 4.65 29.97
CA GLY A 804 -0.94 4.05 28.66
C GLY A 804 0.04 4.52 27.58
N ILE A 805 1.05 3.69 27.28
CA ILE A 805 2.18 4.04 26.39
C ILE A 805 1.70 4.21 24.94
N ARG A 806 1.16 5.38 24.60
CA ARG A 806 1.08 5.85 23.21
C ARG A 806 2.51 6.14 22.72
N PRO A 807 2.83 5.88 21.43
CA PRO A 807 4.10 6.28 20.86
C PRO A 807 4.33 7.77 21.03
N TRP A 808 5.56 8.15 21.37
CA TRP A 808 5.94 9.55 21.45
C TRP A 808 7.40 9.78 21.05
N GLU A 809 7.71 11.00 20.66
CA GLU A 809 9.01 11.42 20.14
C GLU A 809 9.51 12.68 20.82
N ALA A 810 10.72 12.62 21.35
CA ALA A 810 11.48 13.77 21.81
C ALA A 810 12.26 14.38 20.63
N CYS A 811 11.93 15.59 20.20
CA CYS A 811 12.77 16.37 19.28
C CYS A 811 13.63 17.38 20.05
N MET A 812 14.92 17.47 19.75
CA MET A 812 15.81 18.45 20.39
C MET A 812 17.00 18.87 19.53
N THR A 813 17.55 20.04 19.82
CA THR A 813 18.79 20.57 19.22
C THR A 813 20.03 20.12 19.98
N MET A 814 21.18 20.07 19.30
CA MET A 814 22.49 19.91 19.94
C MET A 814 23.08 21.25 20.41
N GLY A 815 22.73 22.35 19.74
CA GLY A 815 23.11 23.71 20.10
C GLY A 815 21.91 24.58 20.43
N ARG A 816 22.01 25.88 20.19
CA ARG A 816 20.94 26.85 20.48
C ARG A 816 19.87 26.92 19.40
N SER A 817 20.21 26.56 18.16
CA SER A 817 19.35 26.71 17.00
C SER A 817 18.99 25.38 16.32
N TRP A 818 17.80 25.33 15.70
CA TRP A 818 17.39 24.24 14.81
C TRP A 818 18.13 24.34 13.46
N GLY A 819 17.97 25.48 12.77
CA GLY A 819 18.72 25.79 11.56
C GLY A 819 20.15 26.27 11.85
N TYR A 820 21.02 26.23 10.83
CA TYR A 820 22.43 26.62 10.96
C TYR A 820 22.60 28.04 11.54
N ARG A 821 23.39 28.12 12.61
CA ARG A 821 23.74 29.36 13.29
C ARG A 821 25.26 29.48 13.33
N LYS A 822 25.81 30.58 12.79
CA LYS A 822 27.27 30.79 12.74
C LYS A 822 27.90 30.87 14.13
N ASP A 823 27.16 31.37 15.11
CA ASP A 823 27.55 31.50 16.50
C ASP A 823 26.79 30.54 17.41
N ASP A 824 26.51 29.27 17.05
CA ASP A 824 25.55 28.41 17.78
C ASP A 824 25.81 28.14 19.28
N GLY A 825 26.94 28.60 19.83
CA GLY A 825 27.26 28.51 21.26
C GLY A 825 27.86 27.17 21.64
N GLU A 826 27.76 26.81 22.92
CA GLU A 826 28.28 25.53 23.42
C GLU A 826 27.32 24.39 23.07
N LEU A 827 27.83 23.39 22.36
CA LEU A 827 27.08 22.19 22.00
C LEU A 827 26.95 21.24 23.19
N ILE A 828 25.80 20.57 23.29
CA ILE A 828 25.59 19.47 24.23
C ILE A 828 26.65 18.39 23.97
N SER A 829 27.27 17.90 25.05
CA SER A 829 28.31 16.87 24.96
C SER A 829 27.72 15.53 24.52
N SER A 830 28.51 14.71 23.82
CA SER A 830 28.13 13.35 23.41
C SER A 830 27.65 12.52 24.60
N THR A 831 28.29 12.68 25.77
CA THR A 831 27.88 12.05 27.04
C THR A 831 26.42 12.35 27.39
N ASN A 832 26.02 13.63 27.34
CA ASN A 832 24.67 14.04 27.70
C ASN A 832 23.65 13.63 26.64
N LEU A 833 24.04 13.60 25.36
CA LEU A 833 23.18 13.13 24.27
C LEU A 833 22.91 11.62 24.39
N ILE A 834 23.92 10.81 24.68
CA ILE A 834 23.76 9.35 24.91
C ILE A 834 22.87 9.10 26.14
N ARG A 835 23.11 9.81 27.25
CA ARG A 835 22.25 9.72 28.45
C ARG A 835 20.81 10.12 28.16
N ARG A 836 20.61 11.11 27.28
CA ARG A 836 19.28 11.52 26.85
C ARG A 836 18.59 10.45 26.00
N LEU A 837 19.30 9.80 25.07
CA LEU A 837 18.74 8.69 24.30
C LEU A 837 18.24 7.58 25.24
N VAL A 838 19.06 7.16 26.20
CA VAL A 838 18.69 6.15 27.20
C VAL A 838 17.49 6.61 28.04
N ASP A 839 17.48 7.88 28.46
CA ASP A 839 16.37 8.48 29.21
C ASP A 839 15.03 8.39 28.48
N VAL A 840 15.01 8.81 27.22
CA VAL A 840 13.82 8.82 26.36
C VAL A 840 13.33 7.39 26.10
N VAL A 841 14.23 6.49 25.74
CA VAL A 841 13.89 5.09 25.42
C VAL A 841 13.39 4.34 26.66
N SER A 842 13.96 4.59 27.84
CA SER A 842 13.50 4.00 29.11
C SER A 842 12.08 4.43 29.52
N ARG A 843 11.56 5.49 28.90
CA ARG A 843 10.19 6.01 29.06
C ARG A 843 9.29 5.72 27.86
N GLY A 844 9.79 4.94 26.89
CA GLY A 844 9.02 4.42 25.76
C GLY A 844 9.01 5.33 24.53
N GLY A 845 9.78 6.42 24.55
CA GLY A 845 9.84 7.37 23.44
C GLY A 845 10.94 7.07 22.43
N ASN A 846 10.88 7.79 21.31
CA ASN A 846 11.95 7.91 20.34
C ASN A 846 12.67 9.25 20.52
N LEU A 847 13.98 9.30 20.27
CA LEU A 847 14.75 10.54 20.22
C LEU A 847 14.99 10.94 18.76
N LEU A 848 14.55 12.13 18.38
CA LEU A 848 14.80 12.78 17.09
C LEU A 848 15.79 13.94 17.29
N LEU A 849 17.06 13.71 16.97
CA LEU A 849 18.14 14.64 17.28
C LEU A 849 18.50 15.51 16.08
N ASN A 850 18.47 16.84 16.25
CA ASN A 850 18.59 17.77 15.14
C ASN A 850 20.04 18.11 14.73
N VAL A 851 20.22 18.31 13.42
CA VAL A 851 21.34 19.01 12.80
C VAL A 851 20.85 20.14 11.89
N GLY A 852 21.59 21.25 11.84
CA GLY A 852 21.35 22.37 10.93
C GLY A 852 22.49 22.50 9.93
N PRO A 853 22.33 22.02 8.68
CA PRO A 853 23.33 22.18 7.62
C PRO A 853 23.50 23.64 7.22
N ASP A 854 24.71 24.02 6.80
CA ASP A 854 25.00 25.37 6.32
C ASP A 854 24.45 25.62 4.89
N ALA A 855 24.60 26.85 4.39
CA ALA A 855 24.09 27.23 3.07
C ALA A 855 24.72 26.44 1.89
N GLU A 856 25.88 25.82 2.09
CA GLU A 856 26.55 25.00 1.08
C GLU A 856 26.02 23.55 1.09
N GLY A 857 25.24 23.18 2.10
CA GLY A 857 24.71 21.83 2.31
C GLY A 857 25.59 20.91 3.15
N GLU A 858 26.60 21.46 3.83
CA GLU A 858 27.46 20.70 4.74
C GLU A 858 26.84 20.66 6.14
N ILE A 859 26.77 19.46 6.73
CA ILE A 859 26.48 19.31 8.16
C ILE A 859 27.76 19.70 8.92
N PRO A 860 27.73 20.71 9.82
CA PRO A 860 28.91 21.12 10.56
C PRO A 860 29.58 19.95 11.30
N GLU A 861 30.89 19.78 11.10
CA GLU A 861 31.65 18.63 11.63
C GLU A 861 31.48 18.42 13.15
N PRO A 862 31.39 19.45 14.02
CA PRO A 862 31.10 19.23 15.43
C PRO A 862 29.77 18.51 15.68
N LEU A 863 28.73 18.78 14.88
CA LEU A 863 27.43 18.09 14.97
C LEU A 863 27.54 16.66 14.42
N ALA A 864 28.21 16.48 13.28
CA ALA A 864 28.47 15.16 12.70
C ALA A 864 29.25 14.26 13.67
N GLN A 865 30.25 14.81 14.37
CA GLN A 865 31.02 14.07 15.37
C GLN A 865 30.15 13.63 16.56
N ARG A 866 29.18 14.45 17.02
CA ARG A 866 28.24 14.02 18.07
C ARG A 866 27.39 12.83 17.64
N LEU A 867 26.94 12.82 16.38
CA LEU A 867 26.22 11.69 15.81
C LEU A 867 27.09 10.43 15.77
N ARG A 868 28.33 10.52 15.27
CA ARG A 868 29.26 9.38 15.24
C ARG A 868 29.60 8.86 16.64
N ASP A 869 29.75 9.74 17.62
CA ASP A 869 29.99 9.32 19.02
C ASP A 869 28.81 8.53 19.60
N ILE A 870 27.56 8.92 19.28
CA ILE A 870 26.36 8.16 19.65
C ILE A 870 26.37 6.80 18.94
N GLY A 871 26.68 6.77 17.64
CA GLY A 871 26.80 5.55 16.85
C GLY A 871 27.81 4.56 17.42
N ALA A 872 28.99 5.04 17.81
CA ALA A 872 30.03 4.21 18.44
C ALA A 872 29.58 3.60 19.78
N TRP A 873 28.71 4.28 20.53
CA TRP A 873 28.11 3.72 21.74
C TRP A 873 27.02 2.68 21.42
N LEU A 874 26.18 2.96 20.40
CA LEU A 874 25.10 2.09 19.95
C LEU A 874 25.61 0.81 19.27
N GLU A 875 26.77 0.82 18.63
CA GLU A 875 27.39 -0.40 18.06
C GLU A 875 27.55 -1.49 19.13
N LYS A 876 27.85 -1.10 20.38
CA LYS A 876 28.08 -2.04 21.49
C LYS A 876 26.88 -2.23 22.41
N ASN A 877 25.97 -1.25 22.45
CA ASN A 877 24.84 -1.25 23.39
C ASN A 877 23.47 -1.26 22.69
N GLY A 878 23.42 -1.32 21.36
CA GLY A 878 22.21 -1.11 20.57
C GLY A 878 21.08 -2.10 20.87
N GLU A 879 21.39 -3.34 21.24
CA GLU A 879 20.35 -4.33 21.63
C GLU A 879 19.55 -3.91 22.87
N SER A 880 20.11 -3.01 23.69
CA SER A 880 19.43 -2.45 24.86
C SER A 880 18.58 -1.21 24.53
N ILE A 881 18.55 -0.81 23.26
CA ILE A 881 17.81 0.35 22.75
C ILE A 881 16.77 -0.12 21.73
N TYR A 882 17.19 -0.67 20.59
CA TYR A 882 16.29 -1.04 19.49
C TYR A 882 15.37 -2.20 19.88
N GLY A 883 14.12 -2.15 19.42
CA GLY A 883 13.10 -3.16 19.73
C GLY A 883 12.66 -3.21 21.20
N THR A 884 13.26 -2.42 22.09
CA THR A 884 12.94 -2.48 23.52
C THR A 884 11.62 -1.77 23.86
N ARG A 885 11.08 -2.06 25.04
CA ARG A 885 9.92 -1.40 25.64
C ARG A 885 10.29 -0.81 27.00
N ALA A 886 9.58 0.24 27.38
CA ALA A 886 9.67 0.79 28.72
C ALA A 886 8.88 -0.05 29.72
N VAL A 887 9.30 -0.03 30.97
CA VAL A 887 8.62 -0.73 32.07
C VAL A 887 8.37 0.25 33.21
N PRO A 888 7.37 1.15 33.11
CA PRO A 888 7.14 2.22 34.08
C PRO A 888 7.02 1.75 35.53
N SER A 889 6.48 0.54 35.73
CA SER A 889 6.25 -0.10 37.03
C SER A 889 7.53 -0.65 37.69
N LEU A 890 8.59 -0.89 36.92
CA LEU A 890 9.86 -1.39 37.46
C LEU A 890 10.74 -0.23 37.90
N LYS A 891 11.09 -0.21 39.20
CA LYS A 891 12.02 0.75 39.77
C LYS A 891 13.27 0.03 40.27
N VAL A 892 14.41 0.35 39.67
CA VAL A 892 15.74 -0.13 40.10
C VAL A 892 16.56 1.09 40.52
N PRO A 893 16.83 1.30 41.82
CA PRO A 893 17.58 2.46 42.28
C PRO A 893 18.93 2.59 41.56
N GLY A 894 19.18 3.76 40.96
CA GLY A 894 20.42 4.05 40.24
C GLY A 894 20.51 3.51 38.81
N ALA A 895 19.44 2.90 38.28
CA ALA A 895 19.39 2.39 36.91
C ALA A 895 18.12 2.84 36.18
N LYS A 896 18.27 3.16 34.89
CA LYS A 896 17.15 3.21 33.93
C LYS A 896 16.95 1.82 33.33
N CYS A 897 15.71 1.46 33.00
CA CYS A 897 15.37 0.11 32.57
C CYS A 897 14.73 0.09 31.19
N THR A 898 15.15 -0.84 30.35
CA THR A 898 14.47 -1.23 29.10
C THR A 898 14.34 -2.75 29.06
N VAL A 899 13.36 -3.28 28.33
CA VAL A 899 13.14 -4.73 28.21
C VAL A 899 12.95 -5.14 26.76
N ASN A 900 13.45 -6.32 26.40
CA ASN A 900 13.13 -7.01 25.15
C ASN A 900 12.97 -8.51 25.42
N GLY A 901 11.73 -9.01 25.35
CA GLY A 901 11.38 -10.38 25.73
C GLY A 901 11.85 -10.74 27.14
N SER A 902 12.70 -11.76 27.25
CA SER A 902 13.30 -12.22 28.52
C SER A 902 14.57 -11.49 28.94
N ARG A 903 14.99 -10.44 28.22
CA ARG A 903 16.17 -9.64 28.57
C ARG A 903 15.76 -8.31 29.19
N LEU A 904 16.21 -8.07 30.42
CA LEU A 904 16.10 -6.80 31.11
C LEU A 904 17.45 -6.07 31.04
N TYR A 905 17.47 -4.83 30.58
CA TYR A 905 18.65 -4.00 30.52
C TYR A 905 18.61 -2.93 31.60
N LEU A 906 19.72 -2.79 32.34
CA LEU A 906 19.90 -1.81 33.40
C LEU A 906 21.00 -0.82 32.99
N HIS A 907 20.62 0.43 32.77
CA HIS A 907 21.54 1.47 32.31
C HIS A 907 22.02 2.34 33.48
N LEU A 908 23.33 2.31 33.73
CA LEU A 908 23.98 3.00 34.83
C LEU A 908 24.77 4.21 34.32
N GLU A 909 24.34 5.42 34.68
CA GLU A 909 25.08 6.66 34.40
C GLU A 909 26.24 6.89 35.38
N SER A 910 26.16 6.26 36.56
CA SER A 910 27.19 6.25 37.61
C SER A 910 27.03 5.01 38.47
N ARG A 911 28.03 4.68 39.30
CA ARG A 911 28.00 3.50 40.17
C ARG A 911 27.11 3.76 41.40
N PRO A 912 25.95 3.08 41.56
CA PRO A 912 25.02 3.35 42.66
C PRO A 912 25.41 2.66 43.98
N GLY A 913 26.40 1.77 43.96
CA GLY A 913 26.88 1.00 45.11
C GLY A 913 27.68 -0.22 44.66
N ASP A 914 27.91 -1.16 45.57
CA ASP A 914 28.57 -2.42 45.25
C ASP A 914 27.60 -3.47 44.68
N VAL A 915 26.29 -3.30 44.92
CA VAL A 915 25.25 -4.27 44.56
C VAL A 915 24.01 -3.55 44.03
N LEU A 916 23.43 -4.06 42.94
CA LEU A 916 22.09 -3.70 42.46
C LEU A 916 21.06 -4.72 42.95
N THR A 917 19.92 -4.25 43.43
CA THR A 917 18.83 -5.12 43.90
C THR A 917 17.61 -5.00 42.99
N LEU A 918 17.08 -6.15 42.54
CA LEU A 918 15.92 -6.28 41.65
C LEU A 918 14.68 -6.76 42.43
N ALA A 919 14.30 -6.00 43.47
CA ALA A 919 13.30 -6.43 44.45
C ALA A 919 11.91 -6.75 43.86
N ASN A 920 11.50 -6.04 42.80
CA ASN A 920 10.18 -6.18 42.19
C ASN A 920 10.18 -7.01 40.90
N VAL A 921 11.27 -7.70 40.58
CA VAL A 921 11.32 -8.64 39.44
C VAL A 921 10.84 -9.99 39.94
N GLY A 922 9.74 -10.51 39.41
CA GLY A 922 9.14 -11.80 39.79
C GLY A 922 9.89 -13.01 39.25
N ASN A 923 10.55 -12.85 38.11
CA ASN A 923 11.31 -13.88 37.40
C ASN A 923 12.48 -14.48 38.19
N VAL A 924 12.96 -15.64 37.73
CA VAL A 924 14.26 -16.18 38.11
C VAL A 924 15.34 -15.55 37.24
N ILE A 925 16.38 -14.99 37.87
CA ILE A 925 17.54 -14.46 37.16
C ILE A 925 18.45 -15.63 36.78
N LYS A 926 18.60 -15.89 35.48
CA LYS A 926 19.49 -16.94 34.95
C LYS A 926 20.96 -16.49 34.96
N ASN A 927 21.23 -15.28 34.50
CA ASN A 927 22.57 -14.70 34.50
C ASN A 927 22.52 -13.17 34.37
N ALA A 928 23.62 -12.48 34.66
CA ALA A 928 23.81 -11.06 34.38
C ALA A 928 25.23 -10.78 33.87
N TRP A 929 25.38 -9.87 32.92
CA TRP A 929 26.68 -9.45 32.38
C TRP A 929 26.67 -7.99 31.97
N VAL A 930 27.84 -7.38 31.89
CA VAL A 930 28.00 -6.07 31.27
C VAL A 930 27.91 -6.24 29.75
N LEU A 931 26.97 -5.55 29.12
CA LEU A 931 26.64 -5.72 27.71
C LEU A 931 27.86 -5.47 26.80
N GLU A 932 28.54 -4.33 26.99
CA GLU A 932 29.66 -3.93 26.15
C GLU A 932 30.87 -4.88 26.22
N THR A 933 31.15 -5.46 27.40
CA THR A 933 32.38 -6.24 27.62
C THR A 933 32.15 -7.75 27.68
N GLY A 934 30.91 -8.19 27.85
CA GLY A 934 30.57 -9.58 28.14
C GLY A 934 31.00 -10.05 29.53
N GLU A 935 31.46 -9.15 30.41
CA GLU A 935 31.88 -9.49 31.78
C GLU A 935 30.70 -10.04 32.58
N VAL A 936 30.75 -11.33 32.92
CA VAL A 936 29.73 -12.00 33.73
C VAL A 936 29.80 -11.52 35.17
N LEU A 937 28.66 -11.12 35.73
CA LEU A 937 28.54 -10.58 37.07
C LEU A 937 28.01 -11.62 38.05
N THR A 938 28.43 -11.54 39.31
CA THR A 938 27.94 -12.42 40.36
C THR A 938 26.49 -12.10 40.70
N VAL A 939 25.59 -13.05 40.47
CA VAL A 939 24.16 -12.96 40.80
C VAL A 939 23.87 -13.77 42.06
N ASN A 940 23.20 -13.15 43.04
CA ASN A 940 22.54 -13.88 44.12
C ASN A 940 21.04 -13.99 43.81
N THR A 941 20.62 -15.18 43.41
CA THR A 941 19.23 -15.46 43.00
C THR A 941 18.25 -15.42 44.17
N ALA A 942 18.68 -15.72 45.40
CA ALA A 942 17.84 -15.68 46.59
C ALA A 942 17.47 -14.24 47.00
N THR A 943 18.44 -13.31 46.91
CA THR A 943 18.23 -11.89 47.22
C THR A 943 17.93 -11.03 45.99
N LYS A 944 17.86 -11.64 44.80
CA LYS A 944 17.72 -10.98 43.49
C LYS A 944 18.67 -9.79 43.33
N SER A 945 19.95 -10.01 43.60
CA SER A 945 20.96 -8.95 43.62
C SER A 945 22.16 -9.26 42.75
N ILE A 946 22.72 -8.24 42.10
CA ILE A 946 23.84 -8.33 41.15
C ILE A 946 25.01 -7.53 41.70
N ALA A 947 26.16 -8.17 41.88
CA ALA A 947 27.39 -7.47 42.29
C ALA A 947 27.96 -6.67 41.11
N LEU A 948 28.25 -5.39 41.35
CA LEU A 948 28.78 -4.47 40.35
C LEU A 948 30.31 -4.51 40.30
N PRO A 949 30.93 -4.34 39.11
CA PRO A 949 32.38 -4.22 39.00
C PRO A 949 32.87 -3.01 39.80
N ALA A 950 34.12 -3.10 40.28
CA ALA A 950 34.73 -2.04 41.08
C ALA A 950 34.81 -0.70 40.32
N LYS A 951 34.94 -0.78 39.00
CA LYS A 951 34.88 0.35 38.08
C LYS A 951 33.93 0.02 36.93
N LEU A 952 33.00 0.93 36.65
CA LEU A 952 32.14 0.81 35.48
C LEU A 952 33.00 0.97 34.20
N PRO A 953 32.96 0.02 33.25
CA PRO A 953 33.82 0.04 32.07
C PRO A 953 33.51 1.20 31.12
N ASN A 954 32.23 1.60 31.03
CA ASN A 954 31.82 2.75 30.25
C ASN A 954 31.48 3.94 31.17
N PRO A 955 32.21 5.06 31.10
CA PRO A 955 31.98 6.22 31.96
C PRO A 955 30.76 7.07 31.55
N ILE A 956 30.19 6.84 30.36
CA ILE A 956 29.02 7.56 29.85
C ILE A 956 27.75 6.91 30.40
N VAL A 957 27.52 5.66 29.99
CA VAL A 957 26.46 4.76 30.44
C VAL A 957 26.99 3.33 30.32
N THR A 958 27.05 2.61 31.45
CA THR A 958 27.30 1.16 31.46
C THR A 958 25.97 0.42 31.47
N THR A 959 25.76 -0.48 30.50
CA THR A 959 24.55 -1.31 30.43
C THR A 959 24.84 -2.70 30.98
N ILE A 960 24.00 -3.15 31.92
CA ILE A 960 24.00 -4.53 32.42
C ILE A 960 22.80 -5.24 31.83
N THR A 961 23.03 -6.37 31.17
CA THR A 961 21.98 -7.25 30.70
C THR A 961 21.70 -8.31 31.75
N VAL A 962 20.42 -8.52 32.06
CA VAL A 962 19.93 -9.52 32.98
C VAL A 962 19.05 -10.49 32.19
N GLN A 963 19.51 -11.73 32.07
CA GLN A 963 18.75 -12.79 31.42
C GLN A 963 17.77 -13.40 32.42
N LEU A 964 16.48 -13.33 32.09
CA LEU A 964 15.40 -13.90 32.86
C LEU A 964 15.03 -15.30 32.32
N ASP A 965 14.28 -16.05 33.10
CA ASP A 965 13.78 -17.36 32.74
C ASP A 965 12.66 -17.34 31.69
N SER A 966 11.81 -16.31 31.74
CA SER A 966 10.71 -15.99 30.83
C SER A 966 10.67 -14.48 30.55
N GLU A 967 9.64 -14.00 29.84
CA GLU A 967 9.38 -12.56 29.73
C GLU A 967 9.23 -11.89 31.10
N LEU A 968 9.53 -10.59 31.18
CA LEU A 968 9.56 -9.87 32.44
C LEU A 968 8.18 -9.84 33.13
N HIS A 969 8.14 -10.37 34.36
CA HIS A 969 7.04 -10.28 35.29
C HIS A 969 7.42 -9.33 36.43
N VAL A 970 6.72 -8.20 36.57
CA VAL A 970 6.92 -7.27 37.69
C VAL A 970 5.99 -7.67 38.83
N SER A 971 6.54 -8.02 39.99
CA SER A 971 5.73 -8.36 41.17
C SER A 971 5.19 -7.08 41.81
N VAL A 972 3.88 -6.91 41.80
CA VAL A 972 3.22 -5.83 42.54
C VAL A 972 3.25 -6.20 44.02
N GLY A 973 4.15 -5.57 44.78
CA GLY A 973 4.10 -5.67 46.24
C GLY A 973 2.76 -5.10 46.73
N SER A 974 2.05 -5.84 47.56
CA SER A 974 0.97 -5.28 48.38
C SER A 974 1.54 -4.10 49.16
N GLN A 975 1.09 -2.88 48.87
CA GLN A 975 1.32 -1.73 49.75
C GLN A 975 0.64 -1.94 51.10
#